data_AF-A0AAV4F2K0-F1
#
_entry.id   AF-A0AAV4F2K0-F1
#
_cell.length_a   1.000
_cell.length_b   1.000
_cell.length_c   1.000
_cell.angle_alpha   90.00
_cell.angle_beta   90.00
_cell.angle_gamma   90.00
#
_symmetry.space_group_name_H-M   'P 1'
#
loop_
_entity.id
_entity.type
_entity.pdbx_description
1 polymer ?
#
loop_
_entity_poly.entity_id
_entity_poly.type
_entity_poly.pdbx_seq_one_letter_code
_entity_poly.pdbx_strand_id
1 'polypeptide(L)'
;MHWIPNAFILLSVLVFGRAHVRLVCPQPTSSDSNRESNLYMMSTVCPNEEDATITDLEPGLFTVHFEETKFIKGSPFRIVLIDNKGNKDIAFNSDNKTESLEEESKSCLLLDHIPHNDHAIISDVCLKKGNEYPLGICAESSYYITVRIPDVSCEDCSLVVQQVDVPTKNAVCDLNQGNSTVGNCYLFSSCARVRIRPTDEGKGNDLSACENYLENIPGDWPYRPKDLYKTNQGAILTFDLLHKKLHIDISKDPSRGPIKKVEILHNSTIIWQADVDAHQEIVDTHLLVWKNLNESQALSLKAGEFILKIIRSGSETDASEIIFSIQHFSKNKMGRLHDRYSHRGWLVSHSFLGPLVEDPLAAFPIGQCAPKAYVYVAYLQSVHITAHGIIGMTVMENRAYITAVLHEDNEEIQAIRLLPPCLVNVPKIQIDVPKPFHGVFQAVIDISDHIPQLETERFLVSVEVKTDKEDAVMVGDLEEGMYAVLRHKNGKIYGMGAMQFTQSQALKIELVLNGLSSSINASHIYGLGSKLTNIKKNIIHCTHKFCCLESTLRDINSELILHLMNGQALIHVESDGGNVSGQVIVPTHRYCEMMDGTCELHRTNFTLYGIGFEHKHKNEKRFEAEIGWRQTGAYVLDRANILLYCIQLTNVDASNQSIEVSLQFGDKLIDSTSLQPASRLLNSYFGC
;
A
#
# COMPACT_ATOMS: atom_id res chain seq x y z
N MET A 1 -76.88 14.20 1.33
CA MET A 1 -76.43 13.99 2.73
C MET A 1 -76.08 12.51 2.88
N HIS A 2 -74.81 12.15 2.65
CA HIS A 2 -74.23 10.88 3.09
C HIS A 2 -72.70 11.02 3.11
N TRP A 3 -72.12 10.46 4.16
CA TRP A 3 -70.70 10.46 4.54
C TRP A 3 -69.87 9.51 3.68
N ILE A 4 -68.62 9.89 3.37
CA ILE A 4 -67.40 9.05 3.49
C ILE A 4 -66.20 9.99 3.78
N PRO A 5 -65.40 9.75 4.83
CA PRO A 5 -64.19 10.52 5.14
C PRO A 5 -62.91 9.88 4.59
N ASN A 6 -61.94 10.74 4.25
CA ASN A 6 -60.48 10.59 4.33
C ASN A 6 -59.83 9.21 4.08
N ALA A 7 -59.09 9.12 2.97
CA ALA A 7 -57.85 8.35 2.89
C ALA A 7 -56.85 9.08 1.99
N PHE A 8 -56.16 10.07 2.56
CA PHE A 8 -54.91 10.58 1.98
C PHE A 8 -53.83 9.54 2.29
N ILE A 9 -53.48 8.72 1.30
CA ILE A 9 -52.30 7.86 1.34
C ILE A 9 -51.10 8.80 1.22
N LEU A 10 -50.47 9.11 2.36
CA LEU A 10 -49.12 9.67 2.41
C LEU A 10 -48.16 8.54 1.99
N LEU A 11 -47.97 8.39 0.68
CA LEU A 11 -46.87 7.60 0.14
C LEU A 11 -45.60 8.42 0.41
N SER A 12 -45.04 8.23 1.60
CA SER A 12 -43.65 8.59 1.89
C SER A 12 -42.79 7.74 0.97
N VAL A 13 -42.43 8.32 -0.18
CA VAL A 13 -41.35 7.81 -1.02
C VAL A 13 -40.10 7.92 -0.16
N LEU A 14 -39.78 6.82 0.53
CA LEU A 14 -38.43 6.54 0.99
C LEU A 14 -37.56 6.58 -0.27
N VAL A 15 -36.89 7.72 -0.47
CA VAL A 15 -35.76 7.80 -1.39
C VAL A 15 -34.72 6.88 -0.77
N PHE A 16 -34.70 5.63 -1.24
CA PHE A 16 -33.58 4.73 -0.99
C PHE A 16 -32.37 5.37 -1.66
N GLY A 17 -31.61 6.15 -0.88
CA GLY A 17 -30.31 6.67 -1.29
C GLY A 17 -29.47 5.50 -1.80
N ARG A 18 -28.70 5.73 -2.86
CA ARG A 18 -27.89 4.68 -3.47
C ARG A 18 -26.46 4.79 -2.95
N ALA A 19 -26.11 3.93 -2.02
CA ALA A 19 -24.74 3.70 -1.61
C ALA A 19 -23.94 2.93 -2.63
N HIS A 20 -22.64 3.22 -2.71
CA HIS A 20 -21.73 2.41 -3.51
C HIS A 20 -20.40 2.09 -2.79
N VAL A 21 -19.96 2.87 -1.79
CA VAL A 21 -18.72 2.58 -1.03
C VAL A 21 -18.90 2.77 0.49
N ARG A 22 -18.25 1.91 1.29
CA ARG A 22 -18.34 1.88 2.76
C ARG A 22 -17.00 1.62 3.42
N LEU A 23 -16.56 2.49 4.31
CA LEU A 23 -15.45 2.18 5.21
C LEU A 23 -15.84 1.06 6.17
N VAL A 24 -14.93 0.12 6.38
CA VAL A 24 -15.05 -0.93 7.41
C VAL A 24 -14.05 -0.66 8.54
N CYS A 25 -12.82 -0.31 8.17
CA CYS A 25 -11.76 0.02 9.12
C CYS A 25 -10.85 1.12 8.54
N PRO A 26 -10.61 2.25 9.24
CA PRO A 26 -11.11 2.61 10.57
C PRO A 26 -12.64 2.63 10.64
N GLN A 27 -13.20 2.40 11.82
CA GLN A 27 -14.64 2.27 11.98
C GLN A 27 -15.34 3.54 11.47
N PRO A 28 -16.29 3.42 10.52
CA PRO A 28 -16.94 4.59 9.97
C PRO A 28 -17.84 5.26 11.01
N THR A 29 -18.06 6.56 10.82
CA THR A 29 -19.03 7.35 11.60
C THR A 29 -20.45 6.77 11.48
N SER A 30 -20.78 6.15 10.34
CA SER A 30 -22.07 5.53 10.08
C SER A 30 -21.90 4.24 9.27
N SER A 31 -22.77 3.24 9.47
CA SER A 31 -22.84 2.07 8.59
C SER A 31 -23.46 2.37 7.24
N ASP A 32 -24.06 3.56 7.10
CA ASP A 32 -24.72 3.98 5.88
C ASP A 32 -23.69 4.27 4.79
N SER A 33 -23.79 3.53 3.70
CA SER A 33 -22.98 3.78 2.52
C SER A 33 -23.67 4.73 1.52
N ASN A 34 -24.91 5.17 1.82
CA ASN A 34 -25.82 5.87 0.89
C ASN A 34 -25.59 7.38 0.78
N ARG A 35 -24.40 7.88 1.15
CA ARG A 35 -24.09 9.31 1.14
C ARG A 35 -23.57 9.74 -0.24
N GLU A 36 -24.51 10.18 -1.07
CA GLU A 36 -24.23 10.94 -2.29
C GLU A 36 -24.03 12.42 -1.92
N SER A 37 -22.85 12.97 -2.24
CA SER A 37 -22.56 14.39 -2.02
C SER A 37 -22.56 15.14 -3.35
N ASN A 38 -23.37 16.19 -3.47
CA ASN A 38 -23.22 17.15 -4.56
C ASN A 38 -21.93 17.95 -4.34
N LEU A 39 -21.16 18.22 -5.43
CA LEU A 39 -19.85 18.89 -5.44
C LEU A 39 -19.76 20.18 -4.59
N TYR A 40 -20.89 20.84 -4.31
CA TYR A 40 -20.96 22.11 -3.57
C TYR A 40 -20.73 22.01 -2.07
N MET A 41 -20.58 20.81 -1.53
CA MET A 41 -20.63 20.58 -0.08
C MET A 41 -19.48 19.70 0.41
N MET A 42 -18.25 19.98 -0.05
CA MET A 42 -17.06 19.37 0.58
C MET A 42 -16.93 19.72 2.06
N SER A 43 -17.50 20.83 2.52
CA SER A 43 -17.55 21.21 3.94
C SER A 43 -18.55 20.41 4.78
N THR A 44 -19.41 19.56 4.19
CA THR A 44 -20.38 18.73 4.94
C THR A 44 -20.28 17.24 4.62
N VAL A 45 -19.19 16.77 4.01
CA VAL A 45 -19.00 15.36 3.57
C VAL A 45 -19.10 14.37 4.73
N CYS A 46 -18.64 14.78 5.91
CA CYS A 46 -18.69 13.98 7.12
C CYS A 46 -19.51 14.73 8.18
N PRO A 47 -20.72 14.27 8.55
CA PRO A 47 -21.43 14.83 9.68
C PRO A 47 -20.62 14.56 10.96
N ASN A 48 -20.50 15.61 11.77
CA ASN A 48 -19.95 15.51 13.11
C ASN A 48 -20.97 14.80 14.00
N GLU A 49 -20.99 13.47 13.96
CA GLU A 49 -21.73 12.68 14.93
C GLU A 49 -20.89 12.64 16.23
N GLU A 50 -21.34 13.37 17.25
CA GLU A 50 -20.61 13.52 18.53
C GLU A 50 -20.29 12.18 19.19
N ASP A 51 -21.11 11.16 18.95
CA ASP A 51 -20.99 9.81 19.51
C ASP A 51 -20.09 8.85 18.70
N ALA A 52 -19.56 9.27 17.55
CA ALA A 52 -18.73 8.39 16.72
C ALA A 52 -17.35 8.13 17.35
N THR A 53 -16.94 6.86 17.38
CA THR A 53 -15.65 6.43 17.92
C THR A 53 -14.49 7.02 17.12
N ILE A 54 -13.53 7.65 17.82
CA ILE A 54 -12.29 8.16 17.21
C ILE A 54 -11.25 7.05 17.22
N THR A 55 -10.76 6.67 16.04
CA THR A 55 -9.67 5.70 15.90
C THR A 55 -8.31 6.39 16.02
N ASP A 56 -7.47 5.99 16.97
CA ASP A 56 -6.08 6.45 17.04
C ASP A 56 -5.27 5.82 15.87
N LEU A 57 -4.58 6.66 15.09
CA LEU A 57 -3.67 6.28 14.01
C LEU A 57 -2.25 6.76 14.33
N GLU A 58 -1.26 5.95 13.95
CA GLU A 58 0.15 6.31 14.02
C GLU A 58 0.63 6.84 12.66
N PRO A 59 1.52 7.86 12.63
CA PRO A 59 2.21 8.26 11.41
C PRO A 59 2.96 7.08 10.76
N GLY A 60 2.91 6.97 9.44
CA GLY A 60 3.51 5.85 8.70
C GLY A 60 2.51 5.10 7.82
N LEU A 61 2.83 3.86 7.44
CA LEU A 61 1.96 3.06 6.58
C LEU A 61 0.76 2.49 7.36
N PHE A 62 -0.42 2.58 6.76
CA PHE A 62 -1.67 2.13 7.36
C PHE A 62 -2.66 1.65 6.30
N THR A 63 -3.29 0.49 6.50
CA THR A 63 -4.32 -0.03 5.61
C THR A 63 -5.69 0.52 5.92
N VAL A 64 -6.35 1.02 4.90
CA VAL A 64 -7.77 1.35 4.91
C VAL A 64 -8.52 0.16 4.33
N HIS A 65 -9.48 -0.38 5.10
CA HIS A 65 -10.42 -1.40 4.65
C HIS A 65 -11.74 -0.72 4.33
N PHE A 66 -12.19 -0.87 3.09
CA PHE A 66 -13.52 -0.45 2.65
C PHE A 66 -14.12 -1.49 1.72
N GLU A 67 -15.44 -1.43 1.55
CA GLU A 67 -16.21 -2.34 0.73
C GLU A 67 -17.00 -1.55 -0.31
N GLU A 68 -17.16 -2.13 -1.48
CA GLU A 68 -18.13 -1.66 -2.45
C GLU A 68 -19.47 -2.35 -2.21
N THR A 69 -20.49 -1.58 -1.86
CA THR A 69 -21.84 -2.11 -1.53
C THR A 69 -22.73 -2.18 -2.77
N LYS A 70 -22.35 -1.48 -3.84
CA LYS A 70 -22.93 -1.58 -5.18
C LYS A 70 -21.87 -1.33 -6.23
N PHE A 71 -21.85 -2.20 -7.22
CA PHE A 71 -20.85 -2.19 -8.28
C PHE A 71 -21.04 -1.01 -9.26
N ILE A 72 -20.06 -0.09 -9.33
CA ILE A 72 -19.97 0.93 -10.39
C ILE A 72 -18.70 0.71 -11.22
N LYS A 73 -18.89 -0.02 -12.32
CA LYS A 73 -17.81 -0.36 -13.24
C LYS A 73 -17.00 0.86 -13.70
N GLY A 74 -15.68 0.81 -13.49
CA GLY A 74 -14.74 1.82 -13.98
C GLY A 74 -14.67 3.11 -13.16
N SER A 75 -15.29 3.14 -11.98
CA SER A 75 -15.30 4.30 -11.08
C SER A 75 -14.20 4.16 -10.02
N PRO A 76 -13.11 4.96 -10.09
CA PRO A 76 -11.98 4.83 -9.17
C PRO A 76 -12.32 5.34 -7.77
N PHE A 77 -11.49 4.93 -6.81
CA PHE A 77 -11.54 5.41 -5.43
C PHE A 77 -10.41 6.40 -5.12
N ARG A 78 -10.64 7.23 -4.11
CA ARG A 78 -9.62 8.11 -3.50
C ARG A 78 -9.76 8.09 -1.97
N ILE A 79 -8.65 8.35 -1.29
CA ILE A 79 -8.55 8.41 0.16
C ILE A 79 -7.99 9.79 0.55
N VAL A 80 -8.75 10.50 1.40
CA VAL A 80 -8.45 11.87 1.82
C VAL A 80 -8.52 11.95 3.35
N LEU A 81 -7.66 12.77 3.94
CA LEU A 81 -7.73 13.17 5.34
C LEU A 81 -8.15 14.64 5.44
N ILE A 82 -9.12 14.95 6.29
CA ILE A 82 -9.70 16.30 6.44
C ILE A 82 -9.67 16.68 7.92
N ASP A 83 -9.28 17.91 8.24
CA ASP A 83 -9.35 18.44 9.61
C ASP A 83 -10.79 18.87 9.95
N ASN A 84 -11.38 18.27 10.99
CA ASN A 84 -12.75 18.61 11.41
C ASN A 84 -12.80 19.93 12.20
N LYS A 85 -11.67 20.43 12.73
CA LYS A 85 -11.62 21.65 13.55
C LYS A 85 -11.77 22.94 12.74
N GLY A 86 -11.40 22.94 11.46
CA GLY A 86 -11.57 24.09 10.55
C GLY A 86 -13.02 24.29 10.09
N ASN A 87 -13.93 23.39 10.45
CA ASN A 87 -15.27 23.32 9.85
C ASN A 87 -16.38 23.92 10.76
N LYS A 88 -16.01 24.76 11.73
CA LYS A 88 -16.97 25.49 12.58
C LYS A 88 -17.27 26.85 11.95
N ASP A 89 -18.50 26.98 11.43
CA ASP A 89 -19.16 28.21 11.01
C ASP A 89 -18.72 28.88 9.69
N ILE A 90 -18.87 28.19 8.55
CA ILE A 90 -19.04 28.90 7.27
C ILE A 90 -20.53 29.28 7.14
N ALA A 91 -20.92 30.39 7.77
CA ALA A 91 -22.21 31.02 7.52
C ALA A 91 -22.20 31.62 6.10
N PHE A 92 -23.01 31.06 5.19
CA PHE A 92 -23.25 31.64 3.87
C PHE A 92 -24.05 32.94 4.00
N ASN A 93 -23.36 34.06 4.25
CA ASN A 93 -23.91 35.36 3.90
C ASN A 93 -23.75 35.53 2.38
N SER A 94 -24.83 35.28 1.66
CA SER A 94 -25.02 35.78 0.30
C SER A 94 -24.89 37.30 0.36
N ASP A 95 -23.90 37.87 -0.33
CA ASP A 95 -24.08 39.11 -1.12
C ASP A 95 -22.81 39.67 -1.76
N ASN A 96 -21.62 39.05 -1.65
CA ASN A 96 -20.47 39.44 -2.50
C ASN A 96 -19.51 38.27 -2.73
N LYS A 97 -19.76 37.48 -3.79
CA LYS A 97 -18.86 36.41 -4.24
C LYS A 97 -17.96 36.93 -5.36
N THR A 98 -16.72 37.31 -5.03
CA THR A 98 -15.60 37.30 -5.99
C THR A 98 -14.23 37.00 -5.41
N GLU A 99 -14.03 36.93 -4.09
CA GLU A 99 -12.71 36.60 -3.52
C GLU A 99 -12.85 35.64 -2.32
N SER A 100 -11.96 34.65 -2.26
CA SER A 100 -11.74 33.68 -1.17
C SER A 100 -12.84 32.63 -0.90
N LEU A 101 -12.88 31.57 -1.73
CA LEU A 101 -13.29 30.22 -1.31
C LEU A 101 -12.06 29.33 -1.01
N GLU A 102 -10.85 29.92 -0.99
CA GLU A 102 -9.56 29.23 -0.85
C GLU A 102 -9.06 29.11 0.60
N GLU A 103 -9.80 29.63 1.59
CA GLU A 103 -9.42 29.55 3.00
C GLU A 103 -10.37 28.62 3.79
N GLU A 104 -9.75 27.71 4.57
CA GLU A 104 -10.21 27.20 5.88
C GLU A 104 -10.56 25.71 6.08
N SER A 105 -10.59 24.83 5.06
CA SER A 105 -10.53 23.37 5.33
C SER A 105 -9.17 22.77 4.95
N LYS A 106 -8.30 22.54 5.95
CA LYS A 106 -7.04 21.82 5.71
C LYS A 106 -7.37 20.37 5.36
N SER A 107 -6.87 19.91 4.22
CA SER A 107 -7.06 18.56 3.72
C SER A 107 -5.76 18.01 3.17
N CYS A 108 -5.69 16.69 3.11
CA CYS A 108 -4.50 15.94 2.80
C CYS A 108 -4.90 14.77 1.91
N LEU A 109 -4.55 14.82 0.63
CA LEU A 109 -4.74 13.71 -0.29
C LEU A 109 -3.73 12.60 0.03
N LEU A 110 -4.22 11.44 0.45
CA LEU A 110 -3.38 10.30 0.85
C LEU A 110 -3.12 9.37 -0.33
N LEU A 111 -4.17 9.05 -1.10
CA LEU A 111 -4.06 8.25 -2.31
C LEU A 111 -5.22 8.56 -3.25
N ASP A 112 -4.96 8.64 -4.55
CA ASP A 112 -5.98 8.91 -5.58
C ASP A 112 -5.87 7.88 -6.69
N HIS A 113 -6.93 7.77 -7.48
CA HIS A 113 -7.02 6.86 -8.63
C HIS A 113 -6.76 5.40 -8.27
N ILE A 114 -7.30 4.96 -7.14
CA ILE A 114 -7.32 3.54 -6.78
C ILE A 114 -8.23 2.84 -7.81
N PRO A 115 -7.72 1.87 -8.58
CA PRO A 115 -8.48 1.22 -9.65
C PRO A 115 -9.68 0.46 -9.08
N HIS A 116 -10.77 0.50 -9.81
CA HIS A 116 -11.95 -0.30 -9.54
C HIS A 116 -11.68 -1.78 -9.88
N ASN A 117 -12.12 -2.69 -9.02
CA ASN A 117 -12.02 -4.12 -9.30
C ASN A 117 -13.21 -4.57 -10.15
N ASP A 118 -13.05 -4.59 -11.47
CA ASP A 118 -14.10 -5.03 -12.42
C ASP A 118 -14.55 -6.50 -12.23
N HIS A 119 -13.84 -7.27 -11.40
CA HIS A 119 -14.16 -8.65 -11.04
C HIS A 119 -14.76 -8.79 -9.63
N ALA A 120 -14.99 -7.69 -8.91
CA ALA A 120 -15.67 -7.73 -7.62
C ALA A 120 -17.09 -8.27 -7.78
N ILE A 121 -17.51 -9.13 -6.85
CA ILE A 121 -18.85 -9.72 -6.83
C ILE A 121 -19.62 -9.08 -5.69
N ILE A 122 -20.77 -8.48 -6.00
CA ILE A 122 -21.70 -8.00 -4.98
C ILE A 122 -22.69 -9.12 -4.69
N SER A 123 -22.43 -9.86 -3.61
CA SER A 123 -23.31 -10.97 -3.20
C SER A 123 -24.72 -10.49 -2.85
N ASP A 124 -25.71 -11.40 -2.93
CA ASP A 124 -27.09 -11.11 -2.50
C ASP A 124 -27.17 -10.66 -1.05
N VAL A 125 -26.26 -11.16 -0.20
CA VAL A 125 -26.17 -10.78 1.21
C VAL A 125 -25.66 -9.34 1.31
N CYS A 126 -24.62 -8.97 0.57
CA CYS A 126 -24.11 -7.61 0.50
C CYS A 126 -25.19 -6.63 -0.01
N LEU A 127 -25.92 -6.97 -1.08
CA LEU A 127 -26.99 -6.12 -1.62
C LEU A 127 -28.10 -5.83 -0.60
N LYS A 128 -28.44 -6.81 0.25
CA LYS A 128 -29.53 -6.68 1.23
C LYS A 128 -29.08 -6.05 2.54
N LYS A 129 -27.85 -6.34 2.99
CA LYS A 129 -27.35 -6.00 4.33
C LYS A 129 -26.12 -5.08 4.32
N GLY A 130 -25.69 -4.59 3.17
CA GLY A 130 -24.50 -3.75 3.01
C GLY A 130 -24.58 -2.38 3.70
N ASN A 131 -25.71 -2.01 4.30
CA ASN A 131 -25.87 -0.81 5.14
C ASN A 131 -26.07 -1.13 6.63
N GLU A 132 -26.11 -2.41 6.99
CA GLU A 132 -26.35 -2.89 8.35
C GLU A 132 -25.03 -3.24 9.04
N TYR A 133 -25.05 -3.24 10.37
CA TYR A 133 -24.00 -3.82 11.21
C TYR A 133 -24.24 -5.34 11.41
N PRO A 134 -23.18 -6.16 11.57
CA PRO A 134 -21.77 -5.78 11.54
C PRO A 134 -21.29 -5.37 10.14
N LEU A 135 -20.29 -4.50 10.07
CA LEU A 135 -19.60 -4.19 8.81
C LEU A 135 -18.70 -5.37 8.41
N GLY A 136 -18.25 -5.46 7.16
CA GLY A 136 -17.47 -6.63 6.69
C GLY A 136 -18.30 -7.71 6.00
N ILE A 137 -19.59 -7.46 5.70
CA ILE A 137 -20.50 -8.43 5.08
C ILE A 137 -20.25 -8.57 3.56
N CYS A 138 -19.56 -7.61 2.95
CA CYS A 138 -19.33 -7.53 1.52
C CYS A 138 -17.91 -8.01 1.17
N ALA A 139 -17.48 -9.14 1.73
CA ALA A 139 -16.11 -9.66 1.61
C ALA A 139 -15.65 -9.82 0.14
N GLU A 140 -16.54 -10.25 -0.76
CA GLU A 140 -16.24 -10.42 -2.20
C GLU A 140 -16.05 -9.09 -2.97
N SER A 141 -16.32 -7.96 -2.31
CA SER A 141 -16.12 -6.60 -2.79
C SER A 141 -15.37 -5.73 -1.78
N SER A 142 -14.55 -6.36 -0.93
CA SER A 142 -13.63 -5.69 -0.01
C SER A 142 -12.37 -5.20 -0.72
N TYR A 143 -11.86 -4.08 -0.25
CA TYR A 143 -10.64 -3.43 -0.68
C TYR A 143 -9.77 -3.14 0.54
N TYR A 144 -8.50 -3.49 0.45
CA TYR A 144 -7.49 -3.20 1.48
C TYR A 144 -6.39 -2.37 0.84
N ILE A 145 -6.38 -1.08 1.17
CA ILE A 145 -5.50 -0.11 0.52
C ILE A 145 -4.63 0.55 1.56
N THR A 146 -3.33 0.33 1.45
CA THR A 146 -2.33 0.93 2.33
C THR A 146 -1.96 2.32 1.84
N VAL A 147 -2.02 3.27 2.76
CA VAL A 147 -1.70 4.69 2.57
C VAL A 147 -0.63 5.12 3.57
N ARG A 148 0.06 6.22 3.30
CA ARG A 148 0.97 6.85 4.27
C ARG A 148 0.22 7.91 5.08
N ILE A 149 -0.03 7.64 6.35
CA ILE A 149 -0.53 8.63 7.32
C ILE A 149 0.58 9.65 7.58
N PRO A 150 0.32 10.96 7.39
CA PRO A 150 1.33 11.98 7.56
C PRO A 150 1.71 12.17 9.03
N ASP A 151 2.93 12.62 9.29
CA ASP A 151 3.43 12.89 10.63
C ASP A 151 3.02 14.28 11.12
N VAL A 152 1.77 14.36 11.60
CA VAL A 152 1.06 15.60 11.94
C VAL A 152 0.29 15.45 13.24
N SER A 153 -0.02 16.58 13.88
CA SER A 153 -0.95 16.62 15.00
C SER A 153 -2.38 16.82 14.50
N CYS A 154 -3.23 15.81 14.65
CA CYS A 154 -4.66 15.95 14.42
C CYS A 154 -5.48 15.25 15.49
N GLU A 155 -6.16 16.02 16.34
CA GLU A 155 -6.99 15.48 17.44
C GLU A 155 -8.35 14.95 16.98
N ASP A 156 -8.86 15.48 15.87
CA ASP A 156 -10.16 15.13 15.30
C ASP A 156 -10.13 15.40 13.79
N CYS A 157 -9.73 14.38 13.04
CA CYS A 157 -9.73 14.38 11.59
C CYS A 157 -10.78 13.38 11.07
N SER A 158 -11.22 13.57 9.83
CA SER A 158 -11.99 12.58 9.09
C SER A 158 -11.11 11.94 8.02
N LEU A 159 -10.96 10.61 8.09
CA LEU A 159 -10.47 9.80 6.98
C LEU A 159 -11.65 9.48 6.07
N VAL A 160 -11.55 9.83 4.80
CA VAL A 160 -12.65 9.76 3.83
C VAL A 160 -12.24 8.88 2.66
N VAL A 161 -13.01 7.84 2.38
CA VAL A 161 -12.96 7.10 1.13
C VAL A 161 -14.04 7.66 0.21
N GLN A 162 -13.69 7.99 -1.03
CA GLN A 162 -14.63 8.47 -2.02
C GLN A 162 -14.55 7.63 -3.29
N GLN A 163 -15.69 7.25 -3.85
CA GLN A 163 -15.81 6.68 -5.19
C GLN A 163 -16.30 7.78 -6.14
N VAL A 164 -15.60 7.94 -7.27
CA VAL A 164 -15.90 8.97 -8.26
C VAL A 164 -16.49 8.32 -9.50
N ASP A 165 -17.78 8.56 -9.75
CA ASP A 165 -18.47 8.09 -10.96
C ASP A 165 -18.63 9.26 -11.95
N VAL A 166 -18.32 9.00 -13.21
CA VAL A 166 -18.50 9.94 -14.32
C VAL A 166 -19.39 9.24 -15.35
N PRO A 167 -20.73 9.34 -15.24
CA PRO A 167 -21.65 8.53 -16.04
C PRO A 167 -21.61 8.82 -17.54
N THR A 168 -21.19 10.03 -17.94
CA THR A 168 -21.27 10.50 -19.33
C THR A 168 -19.98 10.19 -20.09
N LYS A 169 -20.08 9.39 -21.17
CA LYS A 169 -18.95 9.12 -22.09
C LYS A 169 -18.39 10.42 -22.67
N ASN A 170 -17.06 10.57 -22.65
CA ASN A 170 -16.31 11.77 -23.05
C ASN A 170 -16.49 12.99 -22.12
N ALA A 171 -17.24 12.88 -21.02
CA ALA A 171 -17.26 13.92 -20.03
C ALA A 171 -16.00 13.88 -19.14
N VAL A 172 -15.68 15.05 -18.61
CA VAL A 172 -14.67 15.24 -17.58
C VAL A 172 -15.36 15.86 -16.37
N CYS A 173 -15.21 15.22 -15.21
CA CYS A 173 -15.56 15.73 -13.92
C CYS A 173 -14.37 16.49 -13.35
N ASP A 174 -14.46 17.81 -13.28
CA ASP A 174 -13.46 18.64 -12.60
C ASP A 174 -13.95 18.91 -11.18
N LEU A 175 -13.28 18.32 -10.18
CA LEU A 175 -13.64 18.54 -8.78
C LEU A 175 -13.34 19.98 -8.30
N ASN A 176 -12.66 20.82 -9.09
CA ASN A 176 -12.37 22.23 -8.77
C ASN A 176 -13.47 23.20 -9.20
N GLN A 177 -14.25 22.88 -10.23
CA GLN A 177 -15.12 23.86 -10.89
C GLN A 177 -16.50 23.92 -10.23
N GLY A 178 -16.60 24.72 -9.17
CA GLY A 178 -17.82 24.89 -8.41
C GLY A 178 -18.95 25.71 -9.06
N ASN A 179 -19.06 25.89 -10.39
CA ASN A 179 -20.20 26.68 -10.91
C ASN A 179 -20.65 26.67 -12.39
N SER A 180 -20.20 25.84 -13.34
CA SER A 180 -20.65 26.08 -14.74
C SER A 180 -20.87 24.91 -15.69
N THR A 181 -21.02 23.67 -15.20
CA THR A 181 -21.70 22.55 -15.92
C THR A 181 -21.80 21.32 -15.00
N VAL A 182 -22.45 21.51 -13.85
CA VAL A 182 -22.74 20.42 -12.91
C VAL A 182 -23.81 19.52 -13.51
N GLY A 183 -23.36 18.40 -14.08
CA GLY A 183 -24.21 17.33 -14.62
C GLY A 183 -23.48 16.05 -15.01
N ASN A 184 -22.19 15.88 -14.65
CA ASN A 184 -21.37 14.79 -15.20
C ASN A 184 -20.62 13.92 -14.17
N CYS A 185 -20.82 14.09 -12.86
CA CYS A 185 -20.25 13.17 -11.88
C CYS A 185 -21.04 13.01 -10.59
N TYR A 186 -20.91 11.82 -10.01
CA TYR A 186 -21.43 11.45 -8.70
C TYR A 186 -20.26 11.10 -7.78
N LEU A 187 -20.33 11.59 -6.54
CA LEU A 187 -19.36 11.30 -5.49
C LEU A 187 -20.05 10.55 -4.37
N PHE A 188 -19.59 9.34 -4.09
CA PHE A 188 -20.04 8.52 -2.97
C PHE A 188 -18.94 8.51 -1.92
N SER A 189 -19.26 8.93 -0.69
CA SER A 189 -18.26 9.09 0.37
C SER A 189 -18.60 8.27 1.61
N SER A 190 -17.58 7.73 2.26
CA SER A 190 -17.67 7.12 3.59
C SER A 190 -16.57 7.70 4.48
N CYS A 191 -16.90 8.04 5.73
CA CYS A 191 -16.01 8.75 6.64
C CYS A 191 -15.77 7.96 7.93
N ALA A 192 -14.56 8.04 8.47
CA ALA A 192 -14.22 7.60 9.82
C ALA A 192 -13.50 8.71 10.58
N ARG A 193 -13.84 8.91 11.86
CA ARG A 193 -13.14 9.85 12.73
C ARG A 193 -11.83 9.24 13.22
N VAL A 194 -10.75 10.00 13.09
CA VAL A 194 -9.40 9.55 13.43
C VAL A 194 -8.64 10.60 14.22
N ARG A 195 -7.73 10.15 15.08
CA ARG A 195 -6.75 10.97 15.79
C ARG A 195 -5.35 10.54 15.37
N ILE A 196 -4.51 11.49 14.98
CA ILE A 196 -3.09 11.25 14.66
C ILE A 196 -2.24 11.94 15.71
N ARG A 197 -1.38 11.16 16.39
CA ARG A 197 -0.37 11.69 17.30
C ARG A 197 0.96 11.80 16.56
N PRO A 198 1.60 12.97 16.50
CA PRO A 198 2.85 13.12 15.78
C PRO A 198 3.99 12.41 16.51
N THR A 199 5.00 12.00 15.75
CA THR A 199 6.31 11.63 16.31
C THR A 199 7.04 12.88 16.79
N ASP A 200 8.23 12.71 17.38
CA ASP A 200 9.07 13.85 17.76
C ASP A 200 9.43 14.76 16.57
N GLU A 201 9.59 14.19 15.37
CA GLU A 201 9.88 14.95 14.14
C GLU A 201 8.64 15.71 13.62
N GLY A 202 7.45 15.15 13.81
CA GLY A 202 6.18 15.75 13.39
C GLY A 202 5.59 16.78 14.35
N LYS A 203 6.24 17.03 15.50
CA LYS A 203 5.71 17.97 16.51
C LYS A 203 5.58 19.39 15.95
N GLY A 204 4.34 19.89 15.93
CA GLY A 204 4.01 21.22 15.44
C GLY A 204 3.54 21.25 13.98
N ASN A 205 3.61 20.12 13.27
CA ASN A 205 3.04 19.99 11.94
C ASN A 205 1.52 19.83 12.03
N ASP A 206 0.81 20.46 11.09
CA ASP A 206 -0.61 20.22 10.82
C ASP A 206 -0.78 19.63 9.40
N LEU A 207 -2.03 19.49 8.94
CA LEU A 207 -2.30 18.92 7.62
C LEU A 207 -1.70 19.70 6.43
N SER A 208 -1.22 20.95 6.60
CA SER A 208 -0.48 21.67 5.55
C SER A 208 0.85 21.00 5.21
N ALA A 209 1.43 20.22 6.13
CA ALA A 209 2.63 19.42 5.86
C ALA A 209 2.39 18.35 4.78
N CYS A 210 1.13 18.05 4.45
CA CYS A 210 0.71 17.06 3.46
C CYS A 210 0.41 17.67 2.07
N GLU A 211 0.70 18.96 1.85
CA GLU A 211 0.41 19.66 0.59
C GLU A 211 1.17 19.11 -0.63
N ASN A 212 2.28 18.41 -0.42
CA ASN A 212 2.99 17.73 -1.48
C ASN A 212 2.52 16.27 -1.60
N TYR A 213 1.52 16.02 -2.44
CA TYR A 213 0.98 14.67 -2.66
C TYR A 213 2.05 13.64 -3.04
N LEU A 214 3.10 14.03 -3.77
CA LEU A 214 4.16 13.10 -4.15
C LEU A 214 4.92 12.52 -2.94
N GLU A 215 4.89 13.19 -1.79
CA GLU A 215 5.50 12.70 -0.54
C GLU A 215 4.55 11.76 0.23
N ASN A 216 3.25 11.81 -0.07
CA ASN A 216 2.23 10.97 0.57
C ASN A 216 2.08 9.60 -0.10
N ILE A 217 2.57 9.47 -1.34
CA ILE A 217 2.43 8.24 -2.12
C ILE A 217 3.19 7.08 -1.43
N PRO A 218 2.53 5.94 -1.15
CA PRO A 218 3.21 4.74 -0.71
C PRO A 218 3.93 4.12 -1.91
N GLY A 219 5.24 4.35 -2.05
CA GLY A 219 6.05 3.68 -3.08
C GLY A 219 6.00 4.33 -4.46
N ASP A 220 5.96 3.51 -5.52
CA ASP A 220 6.03 3.92 -6.92
C ASP A 220 4.63 3.83 -7.57
N TRP A 221 3.63 4.43 -6.90
CA TRP A 221 2.22 4.35 -7.30
C TRP A 221 2.02 4.67 -8.79
N PRO A 222 1.57 3.70 -9.61
CA PRO A 222 1.57 3.83 -11.06
C PRO A 222 0.61 4.91 -11.56
N TYR A 223 -0.43 5.21 -10.77
CA TYR A 223 -1.49 6.18 -11.05
C TYR A 223 -1.24 7.56 -10.44
N ARG A 224 0.03 7.90 -10.17
CA ARG A 224 0.44 9.23 -9.70
C ARG A 224 0.23 10.33 -10.76
N PRO A 225 0.18 11.61 -10.35
CA PRO A 225 0.03 12.72 -11.29
C PRO A 225 1.18 12.79 -12.30
N LYS A 226 0.83 12.99 -13.57
CA LYS A 226 1.78 13.15 -14.68
C LYS A 226 1.34 14.32 -15.55
N ASP A 227 2.28 15.18 -15.93
CA ASP A 227 1.96 16.27 -16.87
C ASP A 227 1.81 15.67 -18.28
N LEU A 228 0.72 16.03 -18.97
CA LEU A 228 0.42 15.53 -20.31
C LEU A 228 0.65 16.58 -21.38
N TYR A 229 1.38 16.18 -22.41
CA TYR A 229 1.70 16.99 -23.57
C TYR A 229 1.31 16.26 -24.84
N LYS A 230 1.14 17.03 -25.91
CA LYS A 230 0.90 16.53 -27.24
C LYS A 230 1.71 17.34 -28.23
N THR A 231 1.84 16.79 -29.42
CA THR A 231 2.43 17.49 -30.57
C THR A 231 1.42 17.49 -31.70
N ASN A 232 1.54 18.43 -32.65
CA ASN A 232 0.66 18.51 -33.81
C ASN A 232 0.81 17.30 -34.74
N GLN A 233 1.93 16.60 -34.65
CA GLN A 233 2.21 15.35 -35.35
C GLN A 233 1.62 14.10 -34.65
N GLY A 234 0.81 14.29 -33.60
CA GLY A 234 0.07 13.21 -32.95
C GLY A 234 0.85 12.43 -31.88
N ALA A 235 2.10 12.79 -31.59
CA ALA A 235 2.81 12.18 -30.46
C ALA A 235 2.22 12.67 -29.13
N ILE A 236 2.06 11.73 -28.18
CA ILE A 236 1.61 11.98 -26.81
C ILE A 236 2.84 11.86 -25.91
N LEU A 237 3.02 12.83 -25.02
CA LEU A 237 4.11 12.78 -24.05
C LEU A 237 3.58 12.87 -22.63
N THR A 238 4.19 12.10 -21.74
CA THR A 238 3.79 12.01 -20.34
C THR A 238 5.00 12.23 -19.45
N PHE A 239 4.99 13.31 -18.67
CA PHE A 239 6.08 13.66 -17.77
C PHE A 239 5.77 13.21 -16.34
N ASP A 240 6.59 12.27 -15.87
CA ASP A 240 6.59 11.78 -14.50
C ASP A 240 7.34 12.75 -13.59
N LEU A 241 6.59 13.47 -12.76
CA LEU A 241 7.10 14.51 -11.86
C LEU A 241 8.01 13.94 -10.76
N LEU A 242 7.73 12.71 -10.30
CA LEU A 242 8.48 12.07 -9.22
C LEU A 242 9.83 11.57 -9.74
N HIS A 243 9.84 10.86 -10.86
CA HIS A 243 11.07 10.27 -11.42
C HIS A 243 11.79 11.16 -12.42
N LYS A 244 11.22 12.31 -12.76
CA LYS A 244 11.71 13.23 -13.80
C LYS A 244 11.99 12.50 -15.11
N LYS A 245 11.00 11.72 -15.57
CA LYS A 245 11.04 10.95 -16.83
C LYS A 245 9.99 11.47 -17.79
N LEU A 246 10.36 11.71 -19.03
CA LEU A 246 9.42 12.02 -20.10
C LEU A 246 9.23 10.79 -20.98
N HIS A 247 8.05 10.20 -20.92
CA HIS A 247 7.61 9.14 -21.82
C HIS A 247 7.10 9.79 -23.09
N ILE A 248 7.47 9.23 -24.24
CA ILE A 248 7.13 9.74 -25.56
C ILE A 248 6.51 8.57 -26.31
N ASP A 249 5.25 8.73 -26.67
CA ASP A 249 4.46 7.76 -27.41
C ASP A 249 4.16 8.31 -28.80
N ILE A 250 4.55 7.56 -29.83
CA ILE A 250 4.38 7.96 -31.23
C ILE A 250 3.64 6.85 -31.96
N SER A 251 2.42 7.15 -32.39
CA SER A 251 1.59 6.22 -33.15
C SER A 251 2.24 5.86 -34.49
N LYS A 252 2.16 4.57 -34.83
CA LYS A 252 2.56 4.10 -36.15
C LYS A 252 1.54 4.59 -37.17
N ASP A 253 1.99 5.45 -38.06
CA ASP A 253 1.20 5.89 -39.20
C ASP A 253 1.68 5.08 -40.42
N PRO A 254 0.90 4.10 -40.93
CA PRO A 254 1.30 3.27 -42.06
C PRO A 254 1.47 4.08 -43.35
N SER A 255 0.94 5.31 -43.42
CA SER A 255 1.15 6.22 -44.55
C SER A 255 2.48 6.97 -44.51
N ARG A 256 3.18 6.96 -43.36
CA ARG A 256 4.48 7.60 -43.16
C ARG A 256 5.55 6.53 -42.95
N GLY A 257 6.72 6.68 -43.58
CA GLY A 257 7.80 5.68 -43.50
C GLY A 257 8.27 5.39 -42.06
N PRO A 258 9.02 4.30 -41.82
CA PRO A 258 9.41 3.89 -40.47
C PRO A 258 10.27 4.95 -39.78
N ILE A 259 10.00 5.16 -38.48
CA ILE A 259 10.72 6.11 -37.63
C ILE A 259 12.10 5.52 -37.34
N LYS A 260 13.16 6.30 -37.59
CA LYS A 260 14.54 5.94 -37.26
C LYS A 260 14.99 6.54 -35.94
N LYS A 261 14.65 7.80 -35.72
CA LYS A 261 15.22 8.60 -34.64
C LYS A 261 14.26 9.66 -34.16
N VAL A 262 14.31 9.97 -32.88
CA VAL A 262 13.56 11.04 -32.24
C VAL A 262 14.53 11.96 -31.51
N GLU A 263 14.37 13.27 -31.71
CA GLU A 263 15.18 14.32 -31.11
C GLU A 263 14.27 15.29 -30.35
N ILE A 264 14.70 15.76 -29.19
CA ILE A 264 14.11 16.92 -28.51
C ILE A 264 15.08 18.08 -28.64
N LEU A 265 14.56 19.22 -29.06
CA LEU A 265 15.31 20.45 -29.25
C LEU A 265 14.85 21.54 -28.28
N HIS A 266 15.80 22.38 -27.87
CA HIS A 266 15.57 23.65 -27.16
C HIS A 266 16.41 24.72 -27.85
N ASN A 267 15.79 25.82 -28.28
CA ASN A 267 16.47 26.89 -29.02
C ASN A 267 17.34 26.39 -30.19
N SER A 268 16.82 25.42 -30.97
CA SER A 268 17.51 24.76 -32.09
C SER A 268 18.70 23.85 -31.72
N THR A 269 18.98 23.66 -30.44
CA THR A 269 20.00 22.72 -29.94
C THR A 269 19.35 21.39 -29.54
N ILE A 270 19.95 20.26 -29.95
CA ILE A 270 19.51 18.93 -29.53
C ILE A 270 19.90 18.72 -28.07
N ILE A 271 18.91 18.57 -27.20
CA ILE A 271 19.13 18.32 -25.76
C ILE A 271 18.95 16.85 -25.40
N TRP A 272 18.23 16.11 -26.24
CA TRP A 272 18.01 14.68 -26.09
C TRP A 272 17.76 14.02 -27.44
N GLN A 273 18.20 12.78 -27.59
CA GLN A 273 17.94 11.97 -28.78
C GLN A 273 17.84 10.48 -28.41
N ALA A 274 17.05 9.74 -29.17
CA ALA A 274 16.99 8.29 -29.13
C ALA A 274 16.77 7.70 -30.53
N ASP A 275 17.44 6.60 -30.80
CA ASP A 275 17.18 5.77 -31.98
C ASP A 275 16.03 4.80 -31.67
N VAL A 276 15.18 4.54 -32.66
CA VAL A 276 14.07 3.59 -32.55
C VAL A 276 14.58 2.22 -32.95
N ASP A 277 14.51 1.26 -32.01
CA ASP A 277 14.96 -0.11 -32.22
C ASP A 277 14.09 -0.84 -33.27
N ALA A 278 14.72 -1.63 -34.14
CA ALA A 278 14.05 -2.45 -35.14
C ALA A 278 13.04 -3.43 -34.52
N HIS A 279 13.24 -3.84 -33.26
CA HIS A 279 12.30 -4.71 -32.53
C HIS A 279 10.97 -4.00 -32.18
N GLN A 280 10.93 -2.67 -32.19
CA GLN A 280 9.69 -1.91 -32.00
C GLN A 280 8.85 -1.77 -33.29
N GLU A 281 9.30 -2.33 -34.43
CA GLU A 281 8.52 -2.30 -35.69
C GLU A 281 7.23 -3.13 -35.64
N ILE A 282 7.07 -4.01 -34.64
CA ILE A 282 5.95 -4.96 -34.50
C ILE A 282 4.77 -4.35 -33.70
N VAL A 283 5.00 -3.28 -32.93
CA VAL A 283 3.98 -2.66 -32.06
C VAL A 283 3.32 -1.46 -32.76
N ASP A 284 2.03 -1.21 -32.51
CA ASP A 284 1.26 -0.10 -33.11
C ASP A 284 1.73 1.30 -32.66
N THR A 285 2.63 1.37 -31.67
CA THR A 285 3.10 2.61 -31.04
C THR A 285 4.56 2.45 -30.59
N HIS A 286 5.39 3.46 -30.90
CA HIS A 286 6.78 3.51 -30.47
C HIS A 286 6.89 4.20 -29.12
N LEU A 287 7.38 3.47 -28.11
CA LEU A 287 7.56 3.98 -26.76
C LEU A 287 9.02 4.31 -26.49
N LEU A 288 9.31 5.59 -26.26
CA LEU A 288 10.63 6.10 -25.90
C LEU A 288 10.59 6.79 -24.53
N VAL A 289 11.71 6.80 -23.81
CA VAL A 289 11.79 7.42 -22.47
C VAL A 289 13.04 8.27 -22.34
N TRP A 290 12.87 9.57 -22.17
CA TRP A 290 13.92 10.46 -21.70
C TRP A 290 13.99 10.41 -20.17
N LYS A 291 15.09 9.85 -19.65
CA LYS A 291 15.32 9.68 -18.21
C LYS A 291 16.15 10.84 -17.65
N ASN A 292 15.99 11.11 -16.35
CA ASN A 292 16.81 12.03 -15.55
C ASN A 292 16.76 13.49 -16.04
N LEU A 293 15.57 14.01 -16.35
CA LEU A 293 15.43 15.44 -16.66
C LEU A 293 15.86 16.26 -15.45
N ASN A 294 16.77 17.22 -15.65
CA ASN A 294 17.14 18.15 -14.59
C ASN A 294 16.02 19.19 -14.37
N GLU A 295 16.14 19.99 -13.31
CA GLU A 295 15.09 20.95 -12.94
C GLU A 295 14.87 22.04 -14.00
N SER A 296 15.95 22.55 -14.61
CA SER A 296 15.85 23.51 -15.71
C SER A 296 15.13 22.92 -16.92
N GLN A 297 15.41 21.67 -17.28
CA GLN A 297 14.75 20.98 -18.39
C GLN A 297 13.27 20.73 -18.10
N ALA A 298 12.93 20.35 -16.86
CA ALA A 298 11.54 20.20 -16.45
C ALA A 298 10.78 21.54 -16.53
N LEU A 299 11.42 22.65 -16.13
CA LEU A 299 10.84 23.99 -16.25
C LEU A 299 10.64 24.41 -17.72
N SER A 300 11.63 24.19 -18.59
CA SER A 300 11.52 24.46 -20.03
C SER A 300 10.44 23.61 -20.72
N LEU A 301 10.30 22.33 -20.33
CA LEU A 301 9.21 21.47 -20.79
C LEU A 301 7.84 22.05 -20.39
N LYS A 302 7.69 22.49 -19.14
CA LYS A 302 6.46 23.13 -18.65
C LYS A 302 6.16 24.46 -19.35
N ALA A 303 7.19 25.21 -19.71
CA ALA A 303 7.06 26.46 -20.47
C ALA A 303 6.77 26.23 -21.96
N GLY A 304 6.75 24.99 -22.45
CA GLY A 304 6.49 24.67 -23.86
C GLY A 304 7.66 25.03 -24.79
N GLU A 305 8.89 25.13 -24.26
CA GLU A 305 10.05 25.60 -25.02
C GLU A 305 10.70 24.50 -25.87
N PHE A 306 10.21 23.27 -25.77
CA PHE A 306 10.78 22.11 -26.44
C PHE A 306 10.07 21.75 -27.74
N ILE A 307 10.85 21.30 -28.72
CA ILE A 307 10.37 20.81 -30.01
C ILE A 307 10.69 19.32 -30.10
N LEU A 308 9.69 18.50 -30.42
CA LEU A 308 9.86 17.09 -30.74
C LEU A 308 10.05 16.93 -32.25
N LYS A 309 11.20 16.39 -32.65
CA LYS A 309 11.54 16.11 -34.04
C LYS A 309 11.63 14.61 -34.28
N ILE A 310 10.84 14.12 -35.24
CA ILE A 310 10.75 12.72 -35.64
C ILE A 310 11.43 12.57 -37.00
N ILE A 311 12.42 11.70 -37.10
CA ILE A 311 13.21 11.46 -38.31
C ILE A 311 12.86 10.08 -38.87
N ARG A 312 12.40 10.04 -40.12
CA ARG A 312 11.96 8.81 -40.80
C ARG A 312 12.98 8.33 -41.84
N SER A 313 12.82 7.07 -42.27
CA SER A 313 13.80 6.35 -43.09
C SER A 313 14.13 6.95 -44.46
N GLY A 314 13.32 7.89 -44.97
CA GLY A 314 13.47 8.54 -46.27
C GLY A 314 13.78 10.06 -46.24
N SER A 315 14.45 10.57 -45.20
CA SER A 315 14.77 12.00 -44.98
C SER A 315 13.60 12.94 -44.67
N GLU A 316 12.38 12.39 -44.56
CA GLU A 316 11.24 13.11 -44.02
C GLU A 316 11.45 13.38 -42.53
N THR A 317 11.38 14.66 -42.15
CA THR A 317 11.52 15.11 -40.76
C THR A 317 10.30 15.91 -40.38
N ASP A 318 9.54 15.41 -39.41
CA ASP A 318 8.44 16.14 -38.80
C ASP A 318 8.97 16.79 -37.51
N ALA A 319 8.79 18.09 -37.35
CA ALA A 319 9.14 18.80 -36.13
C ALA A 319 7.92 19.58 -35.64
N SER A 320 7.57 19.39 -34.37
CA SER A 320 6.44 20.05 -33.74
C SER A 320 6.82 20.47 -32.33
N GLU A 321 6.31 21.64 -31.92
CA GLU A 321 6.33 22.05 -30.53
C GLU A 321 5.68 20.98 -29.65
N ILE A 322 6.26 20.78 -28.47
CA ILE A 322 5.67 19.98 -27.39
C ILE A 322 4.74 20.91 -26.63
N ILE A 323 3.46 20.80 -26.96
CA ILE A 323 2.43 21.68 -26.44
C ILE A 323 1.75 20.97 -25.29
N PHE A 324 1.53 21.71 -24.22
CA PHE A 324 0.72 21.25 -23.12
C PHE A 324 -0.68 20.81 -23.58
N SER A 325 -1.12 19.63 -23.13
CA SER A 325 -2.38 19.05 -23.60
C SER A 325 -3.54 19.31 -22.64
N ILE A 326 -3.40 18.95 -21.35
CA ILE A 326 -4.55 18.87 -20.43
C ILE A 326 -4.27 19.40 -19.02
N GLN A 327 -3.27 18.87 -18.29
CA GLN A 327 -3.08 19.17 -16.86
C GLN A 327 -1.62 19.32 -16.44
N HIS A 328 -1.31 20.44 -15.77
CA HIS A 328 -0.02 20.77 -15.17
C HIS A 328 -0.15 20.66 -13.67
N PHE A 329 0.70 19.84 -13.06
CA PHE A 329 0.79 19.74 -11.62
C PHE A 329 1.99 20.55 -11.11
N SER A 330 1.73 21.45 -10.17
CA SER A 330 2.80 22.10 -9.42
C SER A 330 3.13 21.25 -8.19
N LYS A 331 4.43 21.05 -7.92
CA LYS A 331 4.92 20.17 -6.84
C LYS A 331 4.26 20.45 -5.48
N ASN A 332 3.93 21.72 -5.22
CA ASN A 332 3.45 22.19 -3.92
C ASN A 332 1.92 22.39 -3.86
N LYS A 333 1.18 22.06 -4.93
CA LYS A 333 -0.30 22.17 -4.94
C LYS A 333 -1.01 20.85 -5.24
N MET A 334 -0.30 19.73 -5.27
CA MET A 334 -0.94 18.43 -5.55
C MET A 334 -1.74 17.89 -4.36
N GLY A 335 -1.43 18.31 -3.13
CA GLY A 335 -2.09 17.83 -1.91
C GLY A 335 -3.40 18.56 -1.58
N ARG A 336 -3.69 19.69 -2.24
CA ARG A 336 -4.88 20.51 -2.00
C ARG A 336 -6.01 20.19 -2.97
N LEU A 337 -6.42 18.92 -2.99
CA LEU A 337 -7.65 18.39 -3.60
C LEU A 337 -7.83 18.71 -5.10
N HIS A 338 -8.74 17.98 -5.72
CA HIS A 338 -9.35 18.29 -7.01
C HIS A 338 -8.64 17.80 -8.30
N ASP A 339 -8.73 16.47 -8.43
CA ASP A 339 -8.77 15.65 -9.64
C ASP A 339 -9.66 16.09 -10.85
N ARG A 340 -9.24 15.90 -12.11
CA ARG A 340 -10.15 15.80 -13.27
C ARG A 340 -10.47 14.36 -13.69
N TYR A 341 -11.62 13.80 -13.33
CA TYR A 341 -12.01 12.43 -13.67
C TYR A 341 -12.66 12.31 -15.04
N SER A 342 -12.42 11.23 -15.77
CA SER A 342 -13.16 10.89 -16.99
C SER A 342 -14.16 9.76 -16.71
N HIS A 343 -14.99 9.41 -17.69
CA HIS A 343 -15.88 8.23 -17.67
C HIS A 343 -15.18 6.89 -17.35
N ARG A 344 -13.84 6.85 -17.29
CA ARG A 344 -13.04 5.68 -16.93
C ARG A 344 -11.95 5.99 -15.91
N GLY A 345 -12.11 7.05 -15.12
CA GLY A 345 -11.29 7.24 -13.93
C GLY A 345 -9.84 7.68 -14.16
N TRP A 346 -9.63 8.64 -15.07
CA TRP A 346 -8.36 9.31 -15.46
C TRP A 346 -7.70 8.79 -16.73
N LEU A 347 -7.50 9.71 -17.68
CA LEU A 347 -6.57 9.62 -18.81
C LEU A 347 -6.84 8.52 -19.86
N VAL A 348 -7.04 8.95 -21.12
CA VAL A 348 -7.23 8.06 -22.26
C VAL A 348 -5.89 7.43 -22.64
N SER A 349 -5.59 6.23 -22.13
CA SER A 349 -4.49 5.38 -22.61
C SER A 349 -4.70 3.93 -22.17
N HIS A 350 -4.20 2.97 -22.94
CA HIS A 350 -4.26 1.53 -22.63
C HIS A 350 -3.58 1.17 -21.29
N SER A 351 -2.72 2.03 -20.77
CA SER A 351 -2.04 1.88 -19.47
C SER A 351 -2.95 2.08 -18.24
N PHE A 352 -4.19 2.53 -18.42
CA PHE A 352 -5.18 2.77 -17.36
C PHE A 352 -6.24 1.67 -17.27
N LEU A 353 -6.08 0.60 -18.06
CA LEU A 353 -6.89 -0.61 -17.99
C LEU A 353 -6.10 -1.64 -17.18
N GLY A 354 -6.44 -1.78 -15.89
CA GLY A 354 -5.80 -2.75 -15.01
C GLY A 354 -6.71 -3.04 -13.81
N PRO A 355 -7.01 -4.31 -13.51
CA PRO A 355 -8.01 -4.69 -12.50
C PRO A 355 -7.51 -4.57 -11.05
N LEU A 356 -6.26 -4.17 -10.80
CA LEU A 356 -5.56 -4.40 -9.53
C LEU A 356 -4.63 -3.25 -9.18
N VAL A 357 -4.51 -2.96 -7.88
CA VAL A 357 -3.39 -2.18 -7.36
C VAL A 357 -2.12 -3.01 -7.54
N GLU A 358 -1.32 -2.65 -8.53
CA GLU A 358 -0.07 -3.36 -8.84
C GLU A 358 1.10 -2.91 -7.97
N ASP A 359 1.01 -1.76 -7.29
CA ASP A 359 2.04 -1.33 -6.34
C ASP A 359 1.93 -2.16 -5.06
N PRO A 360 2.93 -2.99 -4.72
CA PRO A 360 2.76 -3.90 -3.60
C PRO A 360 2.80 -3.20 -2.26
N LEU A 361 3.29 -1.95 -2.13
CA LEU A 361 3.19 -1.22 -0.87
C LEU A 361 1.78 -0.67 -0.63
N ALA A 362 1.08 -0.28 -1.70
CA ALA A 362 -0.32 0.14 -1.60
C ALA A 362 -1.27 -1.05 -1.46
N ALA A 363 -0.93 -2.22 -2.00
CA ALA A 363 -1.71 -3.44 -1.85
C ALA A 363 -1.38 -4.25 -0.59
N PHE A 364 -0.19 -4.05 0.00
CA PHE A 364 0.26 -4.82 1.15
C PHE A 364 -0.35 -4.30 2.45
N PRO A 365 -1.03 -5.14 3.23
CA PRO A 365 -1.77 -4.67 4.37
C PRO A 365 -0.90 -4.52 5.62
N ILE A 366 -1.01 -3.36 6.28
CA ILE A 366 -0.26 -2.93 7.45
C ILE A 366 -1.21 -2.30 8.47
N GLY A 367 -0.97 -2.59 9.74
CA GLY A 367 -1.69 -1.98 10.86
C GLY A 367 -2.99 -2.69 11.22
N GLN A 368 -3.77 -2.08 12.13
CA GLN A 368 -4.92 -2.73 12.79
C GLN A 368 -6.09 -3.10 11.85
N CYS A 369 -6.13 -2.50 10.65
CA CYS A 369 -7.18 -2.70 9.66
C CYS A 369 -6.75 -3.64 8.53
N ALA A 370 -5.54 -4.20 8.61
CA ALA A 370 -5.07 -5.23 7.71
C ALA A 370 -5.97 -6.47 7.77
N PRO A 371 -6.35 -7.10 6.64
CA PRO A 371 -6.98 -8.41 6.69
C PRO A 371 -5.98 -9.46 7.16
N LYS A 372 -6.48 -10.67 7.42
CA LYS A 372 -5.63 -11.84 7.57
C LYS A 372 -4.81 -12.04 6.30
N ALA A 373 -3.49 -11.98 6.47
CA ALA A 373 -2.52 -12.18 5.41
C ALA A 373 -1.51 -13.23 5.86
N TYR A 374 -1.29 -14.21 5.00
CA TYR A 374 -0.21 -15.19 5.16
C TYR A 374 0.99 -14.72 4.35
N VAL A 375 2.16 -14.68 4.97
CA VAL A 375 3.40 -14.26 4.30
C VAL A 375 4.31 -15.47 4.17
N TYR A 376 4.67 -15.77 2.93
CA TYR A 376 5.59 -16.82 2.57
C TYR A 376 6.82 -16.24 1.88
N VAL A 377 7.93 -16.93 2.05
CA VAL A 377 9.20 -16.64 1.40
C VAL A 377 9.80 -17.93 0.86
N ALA A 378 10.44 -17.84 -0.30
CA ALA A 378 11.26 -18.90 -0.85
C ALA A 378 12.67 -18.36 -1.07
N TYR A 379 13.64 -19.02 -0.43
CA TYR A 379 15.05 -18.86 -0.71
C TYR A 379 15.38 -19.74 -1.91
N LEU A 380 15.70 -19.14 -3.05
CA LEU A 380 15.93 -19.92 -4.27
C LEU A 380 17.39 -20.35 -4.34
N GLN A 381 17.60 -21.65 -4.22
CA GLN A 381 18.87 -22.27 -4.49
C GLN A 381 18.98 -22.50 -5.99
N SER A 382 20.08 -22.05 -6.56
CA SER A 382 20.32 -22.30 -7.96
C SER A 382 20.99 -23.64 -8.18
N VAL A 383 20.59 -24.28 -9.28
CA VAL A 383 21.25 -25.47 -9.80
C VAL A 383 22.69 -25.14 -10.26
N HIS A 384 22.93 -23.87 -10.64
CA HIS A 384 24.24 -23.31 -10.98
C HIS A 384 24.69 -22.26 -9.96
N ILE A 385 25.97 -22.10 -9.66
CA ILE A 385 26.43 -21.06 -8.70
C ILE A 385 26.10 -19.61 -9.17
N THR A 386 25.66 -19.44 -10.42
CA THR A 386 25.42 -18.15 -11.09
C THR A 386 24.00 -17.58 -10.98
N ALA A 387 23.02 -18.37 -10.50
CA ALA A 387 21.67 -17.87 -10.28
C ALA A 387 21.38 -17.74 -8.79
N HIS A 388 20.57 -16.75 -8.42
CA HIS A 388 20.11 -16.57 -7.05
C HIS A 388 18.82 -15.77 -7.08
N GLY A 389 17.96 -15.99 -6.09
CA GLY A 389 16.76 -15.19 -5.99
C GLY A 389 16.00 -15.39 -4.70
N ILE A 390 15.12 -14.43 -4.44
CA ILE A 390 14.16 -14.50 -3.35
C ILE A 390 12.78 -14.28 -3.96
N ILE A 391 11.82 -15.08 -3.55
CA ILE A 391 10.40 -14.87 -3.83
C ILE A 391 9.71 -14.63 -2.49
N GLY A 392 8.97 -13.54 -2.38
CA GLY A 392 8.01 -13.30 -1.30
C GLY A 392 6.60 -13.34 -1.86
N MET A 393 5.72 -14.02 -1.15
CA MET A 393 4.31 -14.15 -1.49
C MET A 393 3.47 -13.75 -0.28
N THR A 394 2.61 -12.74 -0.47
CA THR A 394 1.59 -12.39 0.52
C THR A 394 0.25 -12.88 0.01
N VAL A 395 -0.40 -13.77 0.76
CA VAL A 395 -1.74 -14.26 0.47
C VAL A 395 -2.75 -13.49 1.30
N MET A 396 -3.74 -12.89 0.66
CA MET A 396 -4.87 -12.24 1.29
C MET A 396 -6.15 -12.70 0.62
N GLU A 397 -7.09 -13.21 1.41
CA GLU A 397 -8.35 -13.74 0.91
C GLU A 397 -8.09 -14.77 -0.21
N ASN A 398 -8.48 -14.46 -1.45
CA ASN A 398 -8.29 -15.32 -2.60
C ASN A 398 -7.19 -14.87 -3.56
N ARG A 399 -6.28 -14.00 -3.12
CA ARG A 399 -5.23 -13.42 -3.96
C ARG A 399 -3.85 -13.65 -3.36
N ALA A 400 -2.89 -13.92 -4.23
CA ALA A 400 -1.47 -13.91 -3.86
C ALA A 400 -0.74 -12.77 -4.57
N TYR A 401 -0.10 -11.93 -3.78
CA TYR A 401 0.79 -10.84 -4.19
C TYR A 401 2.22 -11.36 -4.16
N ILE A 402 2.81 -11.52 -5.33
CA ILE A 402 4.14 -12.11 -5.50
C ILE A 402 5.11 -10.99 -5.82
N THR A 403 6.21 -10.92 -5.09
CA THR A 403 7.39 -10.12 -5.43
C THR A 403 8.59 -11.04 -5.49
N ALA A 404 9.28 -11.05 -6.62
CA ALA A 404 10.49 -11.82 -6.83
C ALA A 404 11.63 -10.89 -7.21
N VAL A 405 12.79 -11.10 -6.60
CA VAL A 405 14.06 -10.51 -7.04
C VAL A 405 14.96 -11.66 -7.43
N LEU A 406 15.23 -11.76 -8.73
CA LEU A 406 15.91 -12.89 -9.35
C LEU A 406 17.14 -12.38 -10.10
N HIS A 407 18.16 -13.22 -10.19
CA HIS A 407 19.33 -12.96 -10.99
C HIS A 407 19.81 -14.25 -11.65
N GLU A 408 20.14 -14.16 -12.93
CA GLU A 408 20.79 -15.19 -13.72
C GLU A 408 21.75 -14.49 -14.69
N ASP A 409 22.99 -14.98 -14.78
CA ASP A 409 24.06 -14.35 -15.57
C ASP A 409 23.99 -14.70 -17.06
N ASN A 410 23.50 -15.90 -17.40
CA ASN A 410 23.70 -16.50 -18.73
C ASN A 410 22.41 -16.83 -19.50
N GLU A 411 21.26 -16.71 -18.86
CA GLU A 411 19.97 -17.17 -19.38
C GLU A 411 18.87 -16.15 -19.13
N GLU A 412 17.83 -16.18 -19.96
CA GLU A 412 16.68 -15.29 -19.83
C GLU A 412 15.58 -15.98 -19.03
N ILE A 413 15.22 -15.40 -17.89
CA ILE A 413 14.08 -15.88 -17.09
C ILE A 413 12.78 -15.74 -17.89
N GLN A 414 12.02 -16.84 -17.97
CA GLN A 414 10.78 -16.92 -18.75
C GLN A 414 9.54 -17.06 -17.87
N ALA A 415 9.61 -17.84 -16.79
CA ALA A 415 8.44 -18.11 -15.97
C ALA A 415 8.81 -18.48 -14.52
N ILE A 416 7.88 -18.25 -13.61
CA ILE A 416 7.91 -18.73 -12.23
C ILE A 416 6.78 -19.75 -12.09
N ARG A 417 7.06 -20.91 -11.53
CA ARG A 417 6.09 -21.99 -11.30
C ARG A 417 5.96 -22.28 -9.82
N LEU A 418 4.75 -22.16 -9.30
CA LEU A 418 4.41 -22.65 -7.97
C LEU A 418 3.87 -24.07 -8.12
N LEU A 419 4.65 -25.03 -7.65
CA LEU A 419 4.32 -26.44 -7.69
C LEU A 419 3.60 -26.85 -6.41
N PRO A 420 2.38 -27.39 -6.50
CA PRO A 420 1.72 -27.91 -5.32
C PRO A 420 2.52 -29.08 -4.74
N PRO A 421 2.35 -29.38 -3.43
CA PRO A 421 2.83 -30.63 -2.86
C PRO A 421 2.30 -31.81 -3.69
N CYS A 422 3.00 -32.96 -3.66
CA CYS A 422 2.69 -34.18 -4.45
C CYS A 422 1.34 -34.84 -4.06
N LEU A 423 0.25 -34.08 -4.12
CA LEU A 423 -1.13 -34.45 -3.88
C LEU A 423 -1.85 -34.46 -5.23
N VAL A 424 -2.65 -35.49 -5.47
CA VAL A 424 -3.35 -35.72 -6.72
C VAL A 424 -4.36 -34.57 -6.97
N ASN A 425 -4.35 -34.00 -8.18
CA ASN A 425 -5.33 -33.01 -8.71
C ASN A 425 -5.22 -31.53 -8.29
N VAL A 426 -4.09 -31.04 -7.76
CA VAL A 426 -3.92 -29.59 -7.56
C VAL A 426 -3.25 -28.97 -8.80
N PRO A 427 -3.83 -27.93 -9.43
CA PRO A 427 -3.22 -27.30 -10.60
C PRO A 427 -1.96 -26.53 -10.21
N LYS A 428 -0.93 -26.61 -11.05
CA LYS A 428 0.27 -25.77 -10.94
C LYS A 428 -0.09 -24.34 -11.29
N ILE A 429 0.50 -23.37 -10.58
CA ILE A 429 0.39 -21.96 -10.98
C ILE A 429 1.63 -21.66 -11.81
N GLN A 430 1.45 -21.32 -13.08
CA GLN A 430 2.51 -20.80 -13.93
C GLN A 430 2.30 -19.30 -14.13
N ILE A 431 3.37 -18.54 -13.90
CA ILE A 431 3.38 -17.09 -14.03
C ILE A 431 4.45 -16.74 -15.05
N ASP A 432 4.03 -16.25 -16.21
CA ASP A 432 4.95 -15.85 -17.26
C ASP A 432 5.61 -14.51 -16.91
N VAL A 433 6.93 -14.44 -17.06
CA VAL A 433 7.73 -13.25 -16.76
C VAL A 433 7.83 -12.40 -18.04
N PRO A 434 7.38 -11.13 -18.02
CA PRO A 434 7.43 -10.27 -19.19
C PRO A 434 8.87 -9.92 -19.56
N LYS A 435 9.15 -9.84 -20.88
CA LYS A 435 10.45 -9.44 -21.43
C LYS A 435 10.46 -7.96 -21.82
N PRO A 436 11.57 -7.22 -21.59
CA PRO A 436 12.80 -7.66 -20.96
C PRO A 436 12.71 -7.73 -19.42
N PHE A 437 13.28 -8.78 -18.84
CA PHE A 437 13.35 -8.95 -17.39
C PHE A 437 14.59 -8.22 -16.82
N HIS A 438 14.40 -7.43 -15.76
CA HIS A 438 15.46 -6.61 -15.15
C HIS A 438 15.78 -7.00 -13.71
N GLY A 439 15.53 -8.25 -13.35
CA GLY A 439 15.86 -8.80 -12.04
C GLY A 439 14.79 -8.58 -10.96
N VAL A 440 13.70 -7.89 -11.27
CA VAL A 440 12.57 -7.70 -10.34
C VAL A 440 11.28 -8.03 -11.06
N PHE A 441 10.45 -8.84 -10.43
CA PHE A 441 9.14 -9.26 -10.92
C PHE A 441 8.09 -9.05 -9.82
N GLN A 442 6.94 -8.52 -10.19
CA GLN A 442 5.80 -8.36 -9.29
C GLN A 442 4.54 -8.79 -10.02
N ALA A 443 3.69 -9.56 -9.35
CA ALA A 443 2.44 -10.05 -9.92
C ALA A 443 1.38 -10.24 -8.83
N VAL A 444 0.13 -10.20 -9.26
CA VAL A 444 -1.01 -10.57 -8.44
C VAL A 444 -1.75 -11.68 -9.17
N ILE A 445 -2.04 -12.76 -8.46
CA ILE A 445 -2.70 -13.94 -9.01
C ILE A 445 -3.91 -14.31 -8.16
N ASP A 446 -4.95 -14.80 -8.82
CA ASP A 446 -6.08 -15.47 -8.15
C ASP A 446 -5.63 -16.88 -7.74
N ILE A 447 -5.81 -17.20 -6.47
CA ILE A 447 -5.45 -18.47 -5.86
C ILE A 447 -6.65 -19.14 -5.20
N SER A 448 -7.88 -18.78 -5.59
CA SER A 448 -9.13 -19.33 -5.05
C SER A 448 -9.12 -20.87 -4.99
N ASP A 449 -8.61 -21.51 -6.04
CA ASP A 449 -8.51 -22.97 -6.14
C ASP A 449 -7.43 -23.59 -5.23
N HIS A 450 -6.54 -22.76 -4.68
CA HIS A 450 -5.39 -23.13 -3.84
C HIS A 450 -5.55 -22.76 -2.36
N ILE A 451 -6.53 -21.91 -2.00
CA ILE A 451 -6.81 -21.52 -0.61
C ILE A 451 -7.01 -22.75 0.29
N PRO A 452 -7.85 -23.74 -0.07
CA PRO A 452 -8.11 -24.87 0.83
C PRO A 452 -6.84 -25.67 1.18
N GLN A 453 -5.80 -25.60 0.35
CA GLN A 453 -4.54 -26.30 0.55
C GLN A 453 -3.53 -25.42 1.30
N LEU A 454 -3.53 -24.10 1.09
CA LEU A 454 -2.72 -23.11 1.82
C LEU A 454 -2.89 -23.20 3.34
N GLU A 455 -4.09 -23.54 3.78
CA GLU A 455 -4.44 -23.66 5.20
C GLU A 455 -4.06 -25.02 5.82
N THR A 456 -3.50 -25.96 5.04
CA THR A 456 -3.09 -27.28 5.55
C THR A 456 -1.60 -27.34 5.94
N GLU A 457 -1.26 -28.12 6.95
CA GLU A 457 0.13 -28.37 7.41
C GLU A 457 1.06 -28.96 6.32
N ARG A 458 0.53 -29.36 5.16
CA ARG A 458 1.27 -30.00 4.06
C ARG A 458 1.56 -29.09 2.88
N PHE A 459 1.34 -27.78 3.03
CA PHE A 459 1.61 -26.80 1.99
C PHE A 459 3.12 -26.49 1.87
N LEU A 460 3.93 -27.49 1.52
CA LEU A 460 5.25 -27.27 0.97
C LEU A 460 5.08 -27.13 -0.54
N VAL A 461 4.88 -25.89 -0.98
CA VAL A 461 4.88 -25.54 -2.40
C VAL A 461 6.30 -25.28 -2.82
N SER A 462 6.84 -26.11 -3.70
CA SER A 462 8.14 -25.81 -4.29
C SER A 462 7.97 -24.78 -5.39
N VAL A 463 8.89 -23.83 -5.46
CA VAL A 463 8.94 -22.80 -6.50
C VAL A 463 10.07 -23.16 -7.45
N GLU A 464 9.77 -23.16 -8.74
CA GLU A 464 10.75 -23.33 -9.80
C GLU A 464 10.80 -22.09 -10.68
N VAL A 465 12.00 -21.63 -11.00
CA VAL A 465 12.20 -20.59 -12.01
C VAL A 465 12.71 -21.23 -13.29
N LYS A 466 11.99 -20.97 -14.37
CA LYS A 466 12.31 -21.44 -15.73
C LYS A 466 13.01 -20.35 -16.52
N THR A 467 13.99 -20.74 -17.32
CA THR A 467 14.70 -19.90 -18.28
C THR A 467 14.42 -20.33 -19.73
N ASP A 468 15.08 -19.68 -20.67
CA ASP A 468 15.05 -20.04 -22.09
C ASP A 468 15.81 -21.32 -22.44
N LYS A 469 16.66 -21.81 -21.54
CA LYS A 469 17.47 -23.02 -21.77
C LYS A 469 17.14 -24.16 -20.82
N GLU A 470 16.73 -23.86 -19.59
CA GLU A 470 16.48 -24.85 -18.54
C GLU A 470 15.10 -24.68 -17.92
N ASP A 471 14.44 -25.79 -17.63
CA ASP A 471 13.08 -25.77 -17.06
C ASP A 471 13.05 -25.43 -15.56
N ALA A 472 14.17 -25.56 -14.84
CA ALA A 472 14.30 -25.28 -13.41
C ALA A 472 15.73 -24.83 -13.04
N VAL A 473 16.09 -23.57 -13.34
CA VAL A 473 17.41 -23.01 -13.03
C VAL A 473 17.58 -22.73 -11.53
N MET A 474 16.48 -22.39 -10.87
CA MET A 474 16.39 -22.09 -9.45
C MET A 474 15.21 -22.81 -8.84
N VAL A 475 15.42 -23.38 -7.65
CA VAL A 475 14.41 -24.10 -6.88
C VAL A 475 14.46 -23.66 -5.43
N GLY A 476 13.32 -23.50 -4.80
CA GLY A 476 13.22 -23.28 -3.36
C GLY A 476 11.86 -23.69 -2.84
N ASP A 477 11.77 -23.93 -1.55
CA ASP A 477 10.49 -24.21 -0.91
C ASP A 477 9.86 -22.92 -0.40
N LEU A 478 8.56 -22.78 -0.63
CA LEU A 478 7.77 -21.65 -0.18
C LEU A 478 7.33 -21.92 1.26
N GLU A 479 7.99 -21.26 2.20
CA GLU A 479 7.79 -21.45 3.62
C GLU A 479 7.28 -20.16 4.27
N GLU A 480 6.62 -20.26 5.42
CA GLU A 480 6.20 -19.06 6.16
C GLU A 480 7.43 -18.26 6.60
N GLY A 481 7.34 -16.93 6.47
CA GLY A 481 8.42 -16.05 6.84
C GLY A 481 8.05 -14.58 6.73
N MET A 482 9.06 -13.75 6.63
CA MET A 482 8.95 -12.30 6.51
C MET A 482 9.86 -11.83 5.39
N TYR A 483 9.51 -10.77 4.67
CA TYR A 483 10.41 -10.23 3.66
C TYR A 483 10.42 -8.71 3.65
N ALA A 484 11.37 -8.09 2.97
CA ALA A 484 11.43 -6.65 2.78
C ALA A 484 11.82 -6.36 1.34
N VAL A 485 11.06 -5.52 0.65
CA VAL A 485 11.41 -5.06 -0.69
C VAL A 485 12.33 -3.85 -0.56
N LEU A 486 13.57 -3.99 -1.01
CA LEU A 486 14.62 -2.99 -0.83
C LEU A 486 14.59 -1.98 -1.99
N ARG A 487 14.26 -0.74 -1.66
CA ARG A 487 14.10 0.36 -2.61
C ARG A 487 15.15 1.42 -2.41
N HIS A 488 15.59 2.02 -3.51
CA HIS A 488 16.41 3.23 -3.46
C HIS A 488 15.53 4.46 -3.18
N LYS A 489 16.14 5.61 -2.86
CA LYS A 489 15.45 6.89 -2.59
C LYS A 489 14.48 7.34 -3.70
N ASN A 490 14.65 6.82 -4.91
CA ASN A 490 13.78 7.12 -6.06
C ASN A 490 12.64 6.09 -6.24
N GLY A 491 12.31 5.29 -5.22
CA GLY A 491 11.22 4.32 -5.26
C GLY A 491 11.52 3.01 -6.01
N LYS A 492 12.54 3.00 -6.88
CA LYS A 492 12.91 1.81 -7.67
C LYS A 492 13.39 0.68 -6.76
N ILE A 493 12.90 -0.53 -7.04
CA ILE A 493 13.33 -1.77 -6.37
C ILE A 493 14.71 -2.16 -6.90
N TYR A 494 15.63 -2.38 -5.98
CA TYR A 494 16.98 -2.87 -6.26
C TYR A 494 17.27 -4.16 -5.52
N GLY A 495 16.39 -4.63 -4.64
CA GLY A 495 16.65 -5.88 -3.94
C GLY A 495 15.50 -6.32 -3.08
N MET A 496 15.74 -7.42 -2.37
CA MET A 496 14.81 -8.03 -1.44
C MET A 496 15.58 -8.68 -0.31
N GLY A 497 15.03 -8.62 0.90
CA GLY A 497 15.47 -9.43 2.02
C GLY A 497 14.39 -10.43 2.42
N ALA A 498 14.75 -11.66 2.73
CA ALA A 498 13.86 -12.66 3.31
C ALA A 498 14.39 -13.10 4.67
N MET A 499 13.48 -13.26 5.63
CA MET A 499 13.76 -13.57 7.01
C MET A 499 12.86 -14.73 7.46
N GLN A 500 13.45 -15.67 8.20
CA GLN A 500 12.72 -16.84 8.69
C GLN A 500 13.30 -17.29 10.03
N PHE A 501 12.43 -17.63 10.97
CA PHE A 501 12.85 -18.28 12.20
C PHE A 501 13.12 -19.76 11.91
N THR A 502 14.29 -20.24 12.33
CA THR A 502 14.69 -21.63 12.19
C THR A 502 14.27 -22.42 13.43
N GLN A 503 14.15 -23.75 13.31
CA GLN A 503 13.92 -24.67 14.43
C GLN A 503 14.90 -24.48 15.61
N SER A 504 16.09 -23.94 15.34
CA SER A 504 17.09 -23.60 16.36
C SER A 504 16.86 -22.25 17.05
N GLN A 505 15.68 -21.64 16.86
CA GLN A 505 15.30 -20.29 17.32
C GLN A 505 16.22 -19.16 16.80
N ALA A 506 17.01 -19.43 15.77
CA ALA A 506 17.81 -18.42 15.09
C ALA A 506 17.03 -17.79 13.94
N LEU A 507 17.30 -16.51 13.65
CA LEU A 507 16.72 -15.79 12.51
C LEU A 507 17.67 -15.92 11.33
N LYS A 508 17.26 -16.70 10.33
CA LYS A 508 17.91 -16.75 9.01
C LYS A 508 17.49 -15.51 8.22
N ILE A 509 18.46 -14.87 7.58
CA ILE A 509 18.28 -13.67 6.76
C ILE A 509 19.05 -13.87 5.46
N GLU A 510 18.40 -13.70 4.33
CA GLU A 510 19.06 -13.61 3.02
C GLU A 510 18.70 -12.29 2.37
N LEU A 511 19.69 -11.60 1.79
CA LEU A 511 19.48 -10.37 1.03
C LEU A 511 19.99 -10.57 -0.39
N VAL A 512 19.15 -10.27 -1.37
CA VAL A 512 19.48 -10.28 -2.79
C VAL A 512 19.36 -8.86 -3.35
N LEU A 513 20.43 -8.35 -3.96
CA LEU A 513 20.52 -7.02 -4.56
C LEU A 513 20.88 -7.11 -6.04
N ASN A 514 20.18 -6.36 -6.88
CA ASN A 514 20.34 -6.23 -8.32
C ASN A 514 20.70 -4.79 -8.68
N GLY A 515 21.75 -4.60 -9.49
CA GLY A 515 22.11 -3.32 -10.11
C GLY A 515 22.77 -2.29 -9.18
N LEU A 516 23.26 -2.71 -8.01
CA LEU A 516 24.09 -1.89 -7.11
C LEU A 516 25.55 -2.38 -7.21
N SER A 517 26.52 -1.47 -7.29
CA SER A 517 27.93 -1.83 -7.47
C SER A 517 28.47 -2.70 -6.34
N SER A 518 29.50 -3.49 -6.65
CA SER A 518 29.95 -4.74 -6.00
C SER A 518 30.38 -4.70 -4.52
N SER A 519 30.22 -3.59 -3.81
CA SER A 519 30.64 -3.44 -2.42
C SER A 519 29.48 -3.02 -1.54
N ILE A 520 29.02 -3.95 -0.71
CA ILE A 520 28.13 -3.65 0.41
C ILE A 520 28.98 -3.13 1.55
N ASN A 521 28.76 -1.88 1.94
CA ASN A 521 29.47 -1.20 3.01
C ASN A 521 28.89 -1.56 4.37
N ALA A 522 27.57 -1.60 4.50
CA ALA A 522 26.89 -2.00 5.72
C ALA A 522 25.48 -2.54 5.44
N SER A 523 24.98 -3.38 6.34
CA SER A 523 23.62 -3.93 6.28
C SER A 523 23.06 -4.05 7.69
N HIS A 524 21.92 -3.41 7.94
CA HIS A 524 21.36 -3.25 9.27
C HIS A 524 19.85 -3.48 9.28
N ILE A 525 19.33 -3.86 10.44
CA ILE A 525 17.90 -3.76 10.74
C ILE A 525 17.72 -2.63 11.74
N TYR A 526 16.81 -1.71 11.43
CA TYR A 526 16.41 -0.58 12.26
C TYR A 526 14.98 -0.79 12.77
N GLY A 527 14.69 -0.24 13.95
CA GLY A 527 13.35 -0.05 14.47
C GLY A 527 12.95 1.42 14.36
N LEU A 528 11.99 1.85 15.18
CA LEU A 528 11.59 3.25 15.25
C LEU A 528 12.70 4.08 15.93
N GLY A 529 13.61 4.64 15.13
CA GLY A 529 14.67 5.55 15.58
C GLY A 529 15.91 4.88 16.18
N SER A 530 15.98 3.54 16.25
CA SER A 530 17.13 2.81 16.79
C SER A 530 17.65 1.74 15.81
N LYS A 531 18.96 1.45 15.87
CA LYS A 531 19.55 0.30 15.17
C LYS A 531 19.36 -0.95 16.04
N LEU A 532 18.63 -1.93 15.52
CA LEU A 532 18.30 -3.17 16.25
C LEU A 532 19.43 -4.19 16.16
N THR A 533 19.94 -4.43 14.94
CA THR A 533 21.02 -5.41 14.73
C THR A 533 21.83 -5.13 13.47
N ASN A 534 23.02 -5.72 13.39
CA ASN A 534 23.88 -5.72 12.21
C ASN A 534 23.80 -7.08 11.52
N ILE A 535 23.47 -7.06 10.23
CA ILE A 535 23.48 -8.25 9.40
C ILE A 535 24.94 -8.48 9.02
N LYS A 536 25.64 -9.33 9.81
CA LYS A 536 27.07 -9.63 9.60
C LYS A 536 27.26 -10.19 8.18
N LYS A 537 28.24 -9.65 7.47
CA LYS A 537 28.50 -9.95 6.05
C LYS A 537 29.04 -11.37 5.88
N ASN A 538 28.17 -12.36 5.64
CA ASN A 538 28.58 -13.55 4.90
C ASN A 538 28.12 -13.37 3.45
N ILE A 539 29.02 -12.85 2.62
CA ILE A 539 28.77 -12.66 1.20
C ILE A 539 28.83 -14.03 0.53
N ILE A 540 27.71 -14.50 -0.03
CA ILE A 540 27.67 -15.74 -0.79
C ILE A 540 28.24 -15.50 -2.18
N HIS A 541 27.71 -14.49 -2.88
CA HIS A 541 28.07 -14.20 -4.26
C HIS A 541 27.83 -12.73 -4.59
N CYS A 542 28.85 -12.01 -5.05
CA CYS A 542 28.68 -10.64 -5.53
C CYS A 542 29.48 -10.37 -6.81
N THR A 543 28.80 -9.77 -7.78
CA THR A 543 29.33 -9.29 -9.05
C THR A 543 29.11 -7.78 -9.15
N HIS A 544 29.45 -7.18 -10.30
CA HIS A 544 29.16 -5.77 -10.58
C HIS A 544 27.68 -5.48 -10.82
N LYS A 545 26.84 -6.52 -11.00
CA LYS A 545 25.39 -6.41 -11.24
C LYS A 545 24.55 -6.97 -10.11
N PHE A 546 25.13 -7.73 -9.20
CA PHE A 546 24.39 -8.56 -8.27
C PHE A 546 25.14 -8.76 -6.97
N CYS A 547 24.43 -8.91 -5.86
CA CYS A 547 25.04 -9.31 -4.60
C CYS A 547 24.03 -10.08 -3.72
N CYS A 548 24.44 -11.25 -3.25
CA CYS A 548 23.72 -12.10 -2.31
C CYS A 548 24.47 -12.19 -0.98
N LEU A 549 23.76 -11.91 0.10
CA LEU A 549 24.22 -12.02 1.47
C LEU A 549 23.36 -13.01 2.23
N GLU A 550 23.97 -13.81 3.08
CA GLU A 550 23.26 -14.61 4.06
C GLU A 550 23.78 -14.30 5.47
N SER A 551 22.89 -14.35 6.45
CA SER A 551 23.23 -14.19 7.85
C SER A 551 22.29 -15.04 8.70
N THR A 552 22.84 -15.60 9.78
CA THR A 552 22.04 -16.28 10.80
C THR A 552 22.28 -15.59 12.14
N LEU A 553 21.24 -14.98 12.70
CA LEU A 553 21.28 -14.34 14.02
C LEU A 553 20.82 -15.33 15.06
N ARG A 554 21.72 -15.78 15.93
CA ARG A 554 21.41 -16.68 17.06
C ARG A 554 20.98 -15.93 18.31
N ASP A 555 21.57 -14.75 18.54
CA ASP A 555 21.26 -13.91 19.70
C ASP A 555 20.23 -12.84 19.28
N ILE A 556 18.95 -13.23 19.27
CA ILE A 556 17.84 -12.34 18.91
C ILE A 556 17.34 -11.65 20.18
N ASN A 557 17.42 -10.32 20.23
CA ASN A 557 16.89 -9.59 21.38
C ASN A 557 15.38 -9.33 21.24
N SER A 558 14.75 -9.03 22.38
CA SER A 558 13.31 -8.76 22.51
C SER A 558 12.83 -7.60 21.64
N GLU A 559 13.65 -6.55 21.57
CA GLU A 559 13.35 -5.34 20.80
C GLU A 559 13.25 -5.67 19.30
N LEU A 560 14.16 -6.50 18.78
CA LEU A 560 14.15 -6.96 17.39
C LEU A 560 12.92 -7.81 17.10
N ILE A 561 12.57 -8.75 17.97
CA ILE A 561 11.37 -9.60 17.80
C ILE A 561 10.13 -8.71 17.71
N LEU A 562 9.93 -7.79 18.66
CA LEU A 562 8.76 -6.92 18.66
C LEU A 562 8.66 -6.04 17.42
N HIS A 563 9.77 -5.43 16.99
CA HIS A 563 9.76 -4.60 15.78
C HIS A 563 9.49 -5.41 14.52
N LEU A 564 10.08 -6.61 14.39
CA LEU A 564 9.77 -7.51 13.29
C LEU A 564 8.28 -7.85 13.32
N MET A 565 7.79 -8.37 14.45
CA MET A 565 6.41 -8.83 14.62
C MET A 565 5.35 -7.75 14.41
N ASN A 566 5.64 -6.50 14.74
CA ASN A 566 4.73 -5.38 14.51
C ASN A 566 4.85 -4.78 13.10
N GLY A 567 5.71 -5.34 12.24
CA GLY A 567 6.01 -4.78 10.92
C GLY A 567 6.71 -3.42 11.00
N GLN A 568 7.35 -3.09 12.12
CA GLN A 568 8.04 -1.82 12.38
C GLN A 568 9.53 -1.87 12.06
N ALA A 569 10.07 -3.05 11.74
CA ALA A 569 11.45 -3.21 11.35
C ALA A 569 11.71 -2.71 9.91
N LEU A 570 12.87 -2.07 9.71
CA LEU A 570 13.36 -1.58 8.43
C LEU A 570 14.72 -2.21 8.13
N ILE A 571 14.85 -2.91 7.01
CA ILE A 571 16.16 -3.32 6.49
C ILE A 571 16.77 -2.13 5.76
N HIS A 572 18.03 -1.82 6.04
CA HIS A 572 18.82 -0.81 5.35
C HIS A 572 20.15 -1.39 4.89
N VAL A 573 20.50 -1.17 3.63
CA VAL A 573 21.76 -1.59 3.04
C VAL A 573 22.45 -0.39 2.40
N GLU A 574 23.70 -0.17 2.81
CA GLU A 574 24.59 0.83 2.26
C GLU A 574 25.54 0.17 1.27
N SER A 575 25.63 0.70 0.06
CA SER A 575 26.55 0.24 -0.97
C SER A 575 27.16 1.41 -1.71
N ASP A 576 28.25 1.17 -2.44
CA ASP A 576 28.86 2.18 -3.29
C ASP A 576 27.92 2.65 -4.43
N GLY A 577 26.94 1.82 -4.80
CA GLY A 577 25.94 2.13 -5.82
C GLY A 577 24.74 2.93 -5.31
N GLY A 578 24.69 3.20 -4.01
CA GLY A 578 23.59 3.89 -3.34
C GLY A 578 23.00 3.08 -2.19
N ASN A 579 22.18 3.76 -1.39
CA ASN A 579 21.53 3.16 -0.22
C ASN A 579 20.14 2.68 -0.58
N VAL A 580 19.79 1.50 -0.09
CA VAL A 580 18.46 0.92 -0.25
C VAL A 580 17.87 0.54 1.09
N SER A 581 16.55 0.66 1.19
CA SER A 581 15.83 0.29 2.40
C SER A 581 14.46 -0.29 2.09
N GLY A 582 13.97 -1.16 2.97
CA GLY A 582 12.66 -1.78 2.86
C GLY A 582 12.09 -2.08 4.23
N GLN A 583 10.80 -1.77 4.43
CA GLN A 583 10.08 -2.17 5.63
C GLN A 583 9.82 -3.67 5.59
N VAL A 584 9.94 -4.31 6.74
CA VAL A 584 9.69 -5.75 6.88
C VAL A 584 8.19 -6.02 6.86
N ILE A 585 7.81 -6.85 5.90
CA ILE A 585 6.48 -7.41 5.68
C ILE A 585 6.35 -8.66 6.55
N VAL A 586 5.33 -8.67 7.40
CA VAL A 586 5.06 -9.74 8.36
C VAL A 586 3.63 -10.26 8.25
N PRO A 587 3.37 -11.52 8.66
CA PRO A 587 2.02 -12.04 8.80
C PRO A 587 1.17 -11.15 9.71
N THR A 588 -0.06 -10.85 9.30
CA THR A 588 -0.95 -9.93 10.04
C THR A 588 -1.75 -10.61 11.14
N HIS A 589 -1.68 -11.95 11.25
CA HIS A 589 -2.32 -12.71 12.33
C HIS A 589 -1.29 -13.40 13.22
N ARG A 590 -1.57 -13.33 14.52
CA ARG A 590 -0.95 -14.13 15.57
C ARG A 590 -1.55 -15.53 15.47
N TYR A 591 -0.73 -16.54 15.20
CA TYR A 591 -1.19 -17.91 14.98
C TYR A 591 -1.76 -18.53 16.27
N CYS A 592 -2.93 -19.19 16.19
CA CYS A 592 -3.33 -20.23 17.13
C CYS A 592 -3.09 -21.59 16.47
N GLU A 593 -2.36 -22.48 17.13
CA GLU A 593 -2.07 -23.88 16.75
C GLU A 593 -3.13 -24.87 17.25
N MET A 594 -3.38 -25.96 16.51
CA MET A 594 -3.01 -27.35 16.84
C MET A 594 -3.74 -28.34 15.90
N MET A 595 -3.17 -29.55 15.76
CA MET A 595 -3.43 -30.65 14.79
C MET A 595 -4.88 -31.09 14.46
N ASP A 596 -5.93 -30.47 15.00
CA ASP A 596 -7.32 -30.87 14.77
C ASP A 596 -8.14 -29.91 13.89
N GLY A 597 -7.54 -28.80 13.45
CA GLY A 597 -8.18 -27.88 12.51
C GLY A 597 -9.33 -27.05 13.11
N THR A 598 -9.42 -26.95 14.45
CA THR A 598 -10.44 -26.12 15.10
C THR A 598 -9.88 -24.79 15.60
N CYS A 599 -9.97 -23.74 14.79
CA CYS A 599 -9.87 -22.36 15.28
C CYS A 599 -11.23 -21.91 15.84
N GLU A 600 -11.64 -22.44 16.99
CA GLU A 600 -12.59 -21.68 17.80
C GLU A 600 -11.87 -20.47 18.40
N LEU A 601 -12.61 -19.37 18.55
CA LEU A 601 -12.22 -18.05 19.06
C LEU A 601 -11.65 -18.12 20.50
N HIS A 602 -10.54 -18.82 20.70
CA HIS A 602 -9.83 -18.85 21.97
C HIS A 602 -8.88 -17.66 21.99
N ARG A 603 -9.29 -16.60 22.69
CA ARG A 603 -8.41 -15.50 23.04
C ARG A 603 -7.20 -16.08 23.78
N THR A 604 -6.02 -16.00 23.19
CA THR A 604 -4.77 -16.17 23.93
C THR A 604 -4.68 -15.01 24.92
N ASN A 605 -5.18 -15.22 26.13
CA ASN A 605 -5.16 -14.21 27.18
C ASN A 605 -3.77 -14.21 27.82
N PHE A 606 -3.00 -13.16 27.58
CA PHE A 606 -1.88 -12.85 28.46
C PHE A 606 -2.47 -12.40 29.78
N THR A 607 -2.31 -13.24 30.81
CA THR A 607 -2.87 -12.96 32.12
C THR A 607 -1.73 -12.55 33.03
N LEU A 608 -1.73 -11.28 33.42
CA LEU A 608 -0.75 -10.72 34.34
C LEU A 608 -1.37 -10.73 35.73
N TYR A 609 -0.84 -11.58 36.61
CA TYR A 609 -1.25 -11.61 38.01
C TYR A 609 -0.26 -10.77 38.82
N GLY A 610 -0.76 -9.67 39.37
CA GLY A 610 -0.08 -8.92 40.43
C GLY A 610 -0.84 -9.13 41.73
N ILE A 611 -0.12 -9.46 42.81
CA ILE A 611 -0.73 -9.49 44.14
C ILE A 611 -0.98 -8.04 44.59
N GLY A 612 -2.19 -7.55 44.33
CA GLY A 612 -2.92 -6.59 45.16
C GLY A 612 -2.78 -5.09 44.84
N PHE A 613 -3.88 -4.50 44.38
CA PHE A 613 -4.37 -3.21 44.91
C PHE A 613 -5.62 -3.48 45.76
N GLU A 614 -5.48 -4.20 46.88
CA GLU A 614 -6.37 -3.95 48.02
C GLU A 614 -5.79 -2.79 48.82
N HIS A 615 -5.94 -1.57 48.33
CA HIS A 615 -5.94 -0.44 49.24
C HIS A 615 -7.29 -0.47 49.98
N LYS A 616 -7.28 -0.99 51.22
CA LYS A 616 -8.33 -0.71 52.20
C LYS A 616 -8.35 0.79 52.54
N HIS A 617 -8.80 1.64 51.62
CA HIS A 617 -9.34 2.95 51.97
C HIS A 617 -10.85 2.83 52.03
N LYS A 618 -11.33 2.72 53.27
CA LYS A 618 -12.65 2.23 53.62
C LYS A 618 -13.80 3.20 53.30
N ASN A 619 -13.63 4.33 52.59
CA ASN A 619 -14.70 5.34 52.58
C ASN A 619 -14.82 6.35 51.41
N GLU A 620 -14.13 6.26 50.28
CA GLU A 620 -14.38 7.20 49.16
C GLU A 620 -14.66 6.48 47.83
N LYS A 621 -15.85 6.76 47.28
CA LYS A 621 -16.32 6.26 45.99
C LYS A 621 -15.74 7.13 44.88
N ARG A 622 -15.08 6.47 43.91
CA ARG A 622 -14.43 6.96 42.68
C ARG A 622 -12.96 7.35 42.85
N PHE A 623 -12.11 6.45 42.39
CA PHE A 623 -10.81 6.78 41.82
C PHE A 623 -10.76 6.14 40.43
N GLU A 624 -10.75 6.97 39.39
CA GLU A 624 -10.24 6.58 38.08
C GLU A 624 -8.73 6.44 38.23
N ALA A 625 -8.19 5.27 37.87
CA ALA A 625 -6.74 5.07 37.85
C ALA A 625 -6.16 5.92 36.70
N GLU A 626 -5.58 7.07 37.04
CA GLU A 626 -5.12 8.10 36.10
C GLU A 626 -3.85 7.75 35.31
N ILE A 627 -3.37 6.51 35.34
CA ILE A 627 -2.32 6.03 34.43
C ILE A 627 -2.67 4.62 33.98
N GLY A 628 -3.42 4.52 32.89
CA GLY A 628 -3.65 3.26 32.18
C GLY A 628 -2.31 2.68 31.72
N TRP A 629 -1.81 1.70 32.46
CA TRP A 629 -0.76 0.81 31.99
C TRP A 629 -1.15 0.21 30.63
N ARG A 630 -0.19 0.17 29.71
CA ARG A 630 -0.37 -0.43 28.37
C ARG A 630 0.47 -1.70 28.31
N GLN A 631 -0.16 -2.77 27.86
CA GLN A 631 0.50 -4.04 27.58
C GLN A 631 0.52 -4.22 26.07
N THR A 632 1.70 -4.49 25.52
CA THR A 632 1.85 -4.87 24.11
C THR A 632 2.58 -6.20 24.07
N GLY A 633 1.84 -7.29 23.88
CA GLY A 633 2.41 -8.62 23.64
C GLY A 633 2.45 -8.92 22.15
N ALA A 634 3.54 -9.52 21.68
CA ALA A 634 3.65 -10.13 20.36
C ALA A 634 4.14 -11.57 20.52
N TYR A 635 3.61 -12.49 19.73
CA TYR A 635 4.10 -13.88 19.69
C TYR A 635 3.98 -14.45 18.28
N VAL A 636 5.03 -15.14 17.83
CA VAL A 636 5.05 -15.97 16.63
C VAL A 636 4.85 -17.40 17.09
N LEU A 637 3.94 -18.08 16.44
CA LEU A 637 3.80 -19.52 16.54
C LEU A 637 3.84 -20.01 15.09
N ASP A 638 5.02 -20.34 14.59
CA ASP A 638 5.14 -20.76 13.20
C ASP A 638 4.72 -22.23 13.04
N ARG A 639 4.38 -22.65 11.81
CA ARG A 639 4.05 -24.06 11.54
C ARG A 639 5.21 -25.03 11.76
N ALA A 640 6.41 -24.56 12.10
CA ALA A 640 7.51 -25.40 12.55
C ALA A 640 7.41 -25.75 14.06
N ASN A 641 6.29 -25.42 14.71
CA ASN A 641 6.03 -25.58 16.15
C ASN A 641 6.96 -24.73 17.03
N ILE A 642 7.35 -23.55 16.54
CA ILE A 642 8.19 -22.63 17.31
C ILE A 642 7.34 -21.51 17.87
N LEU A 643 7.09 -21.57 19.18
CA LEU A 643 6.51 -20.46 19.94
C LEU A 643 7.64 -19.51 20.36
N LEU A 644 7.70 -18.33 19.73
CA LEU A 644 8.48 -17.18 20.20
C LEU A 644 7.50 -16.14 20.70
N TYR A 645 7.69 -15.59 21.89
CA TYR A 645 6.84 -14.53 22.39
C TYR A 645 7.65 -13.44 23.08
N CYS A 646 7.14 -12.22 23.05
CA CYS A 646 7.73 -11.09 23.73
C CYS A 646 6.61 -10.18 24.23
N ILE A 647 6.67 -9.85 25.51
CA ILE A 647 5.67 -9.01 26.17
C ILE A 647 6.35 -7.71 26.60
N GLN A 648 5.93 -6.59 26.02
CA GLN A 648 6.28 -5.26 26.49
C GLN A 648 5.27 -4.76 27.51
N LEU A 649 5.77 -4.38 28.67
CA LEU A 649 5.03 -3.67 29.70
C LEU A 649 5.50 -2.22 29.75
N THR A 650 4.54 -1.30 29.64
CA THR A 650 4.78 0.15 29.68
C THR A 650 4.06 0.78 30.87
N ASN A 651 4.78 1.63 31.60
CA ASN A 651 4.26 2.37 32.76
C ASN A 651 3.70 1.48 33.89
N VAL A 652 4.36 0.34 34.19
CA VAL A 652 3.96 -0.51 35.31
C VAL A 652 4.68 -0.05 36.57
N ASP A 653 3.93 0.47 37.55
CA ASP A 653 4.45 0.75 38.88
C ASP A 653 4.34 -0.50 39.75
N ALA A 654 5.43 -1.25 39.85
CA ALA A 654 5.56 -2.42 40.72
C ALA A 654 6.68 -2.25 41.74
N SER A 655 6.98 -1.00 42.10
CA SER A 655 7.92 -0.70 43.18
C SER A 655 7.42 -1.37 44.47
N ASN A 656 8.05 -2.49 44.85
CA ASN A 656 7.72 -3.38 45.98
C ASN A 656 6.73 -4.55 45.72
N GLN A 657 6.49 -4.96 44.48
CA GLN A 657 5.58 -6.09 44.18
C GLN A 657 6.23 -7.17 43.32
N SER A 658 5.82 -8.42 43.52
CA SER A 658 6.12 -9.48 42.56
C SER A 658 5.07 -9.47 41.45
N ILE A 659 5.48 -9.19 40.21
CA ILE A 659 4.62 -9.35 39.04
C ILE A 659 4.82 -10.77 38.50
N GLU A 660 3.75 -11.54 38.36
CA GLU A 660 3.79 -12.79 37.61
C GLU A 660 3.18 -12.56 36.23
N VAL A 661 4.00 -12.79 35.20
CA VAL A 661 3.57 -12.79 33.80
C VAL A 661 3.39 -14.23 33.39
N SER A 662 2.16 -14.62 33.10
CA SER A 662 1.83 -15.98 32.65
C SER A 662 1.28 -15.97 31.22
N LEU A 663 1.85 -16.82 30.38
CA LEU A 663 1.30 -17.17 29.08
C LEU A 663 0.41 -18.39 29.26
N GLN A 664 -0.88 -18.23 29.00
CA GLN A 664 -1.87 -19.29 29.11
C GLN A 664 -2.57 -19.51 27.77
N PHE A 665 -2.86 -20.77 27.47
CA PHE A 665 -3.67 -21.20 26.34
C PHE A 665 -4.86 -21.99 26.86
N GLY A 666 -6.06 -21.38 26.83
CA GLY A 666 -7.21 -21.89 27.59
C GLY A 666 -6.88 -21.93 29.08
N ASP A 667 -7.08 -23.09 29.71
CA ASP A 667 -6.72 -23.34 31.12
C ASP A 667 -5.28 -23.83 31.31
N LYS A 668 -4.51 -23.97 30.22
CA LYS A 668 -3.16 -24.53 30.24
C LYS A 668 -2.11 -23.43 30.36
N LEU A 669 -1.32 -23.45 31.43
CA LEU A 669 -0.12 -22.61 31.56
C LEU A 669 0.95 -23.10 30.57
N ILE A 670 1.35 -22.22 29.66
CA ILE A 670 2.42 -22.46 28.68
C ILE A 670 3.77 -22.04 29.27
N ASP A 671 3.83 -20.83 29.83
CA ASP A 671 5.03 -20.32 30.51
C ASP A 671 4.62 -19.31 31.61
N SER A 672 5.45 -19.13 32.63
CA SER A 672 5.28 -18.14 33.69
C SER A 672 6.63 -17.60 34.13
N THR A 673 6.74 -16.27 34.21
CA THR A 673 7.90 -15.60 34.80
C THR A 673 7.48 -14.66 35.91
N SER A 674 8.24 -14.67 37.01
CA SER A 674 8.01 -13.80 38.17
C SER A 674 9.08 -12.73 38.24
N LEU A 675 8.66 -11.49 38.48
CA LEU A 675 9.50 -10.30 38.48
C LEU A 675 9.40 -9.63 39.83
N GLN A 676 10.54 -9.27 40.41
CA GLN A 676 10.60 -8.36 41.56
C GLN A 676 11.33 -7.08 41.16
N PRO A 677 10.66 -6.16 40.45
CA PRO A 677 11.29 -4.92 40.06
C PRO A 677 11.54 -4.02 41.27
N ALA A 678 12.79 -3.55 41.41
CA ALA A 678 13.17 -2.62 42.47
C ALA A 678 12.62 -1.19 42.24
N SER A 679 12.06 -0.90 41.06
CA SER A 679 11.56 0.41 40.66
C SER A 679 10.46 0.31 39.60
N ARG A 680 9.80 1.43 39.29
CA ARG A 680 8.80 1.56 38.21
C ARG A 680 9.38 1.10 36.87
N LEU A 681 8.63 0.26 36.16
CA LEU A 681 8.96 -0.26 34.83
C LEU A 681 8.41 0.70 33.77
N LEU A 682 9.29 1.49 33.16
CA LEU A 682 8.92 2.44 32.10
C LEU A 682 8.73 1.73 30.76
N ASN A 683 9.67 0.86 30.37
CA ASN A 683 9.65 -0.02 29.20
C ASN A 683 10.36 -1.33 29.58
N SER A 684 9.64 -2.44 29.72
CA SER A 684 10.25 -3.72 30.10
C SER A 684 9.72 -4.88 29.28
N TYR A 685 10.61 -5.83 28.94
CA TYR A 685 10.35 -6.91 28.00
C TYR A 685 10.48 -8.29 28.68
N PHE A 686 9.56 -9.22 28.39
CA PHE A 686 9.49 -10.54 29.04
C PHE A 686 9.18 -11.68 28.06
N GLY A 687 9.71 -12.88 28.35
CA GLY A 687 9.46 -14.11 27.57
C GLY A 687 10.40 -14.38 26.40
N CYS A 688 11.54 -13.69 26.39
CA CYS A 688 12.41 -13.53 25.21
C CYS A 688 13.55 -14.54 25.15
#